data_AF-A0AA43BME6-F1
#
_entry.id   AF-A0AA43BME6-F1
#
_cell.length_a   1.000
_cell.length_b   1.000
_cell.length_c   1.000
_cell.angle_alpha   90.00
_cell.angle_beta   90.00
_cell.angle_gamma   90.00
#
_symmetry.space_group_name_H-M   'P 1'
#
loop_
_entity.id
_entity.type
_entity.pdbx_description
1 polymer ?
#
loop_
_entity_poly.entity_id
_entity_poly.type
_entity_poly.pdbx_seq_one_letter_code
_entity_poly.pdbx_strand_id
1 'polypeptide(L)'
;MNNHSNEKNTDNSPDKTKSPAFKVLESNAEKFLMVWWYGALAKADRRNAQPKVHVAFRELLEDYTPTDNFIFIDANITDLVSWPIGTVWHHERLVDYLPFEIREFDIDHTDFTHTYVQAYKRDEKTGRIDHFFSDKNKFYINPSQRENCISFSLTDQEYKELLVPCFEFLVRGYGLSTELPRILTTYDETERHERLYTPHPEEENTWTILIGDSLTTDDHVFIAYYKYSKYTQDAVRILFSSIAKHDDFIQRNHIYPKVMPWHKETRKIRVSGFCIPDTNAFLALTILGIELPDQTLIRRVPKVIHRIKKPVDVNSPNPPQLQLGPGQINVSEDQGGRKPLLQSVILGHEFTWLGSGPIGEKSKTKYERTITQPQRKKNTKETNTVGTGEPDSSKEVLNVQINPTTNGDTEFEAPDHGRIMGLWNACLKARSLNPSIVNAVHYYTFEEEFDYRDKPTLMAFFVNSETLNNKDITDGEKQTYKNWCYANSNKTALRGALVIRLSLVNCPPVYLFDIQPATYVSTVDGESVLKERGHAGLIFRSRTAEQFEQYISGLMESLPLSEGSYTTTLLGSNLVTQLFVFRHSKSAGLSEGESTLLNALRKIGITNIKLKEEKEEKEEKEEKEEKEEKEEKEEK
;
A
#
# COMPACT_ATOMS: atom_id res chain seq x y z
N MET A 1 -34.71 34.91 -26.38
CA MET A 1 -33.96 35.78 -25.44
C MET A 1 -33.46 34.89 -24.33
N ASN A 2 -32.24 34.36 -24.47
CA ASN A 2 -31.60 33.51 -23.47
C ASN A 2 -30.64 34.38 -22.66
N ASN A 3 -30.91 34.56 -21.37
CA ASN A 3 -29.97 35.18 -20.44
C ASN A 3 -28.99 34.10 -19.96
N HIS A 4 -27.75 34.19 -20.44
CA HIS A 4 -26.60 33.58 -19.79
C HIS A 4 -26.07 34.54 -18.72
N SER A 5 -26.28 34.21 -17.45
CA SER A 5 -25.53 34.81 -16.34
C SER A 5 -24.23 34.04 -16.15
N ASN A 6 -23.12 34.68 -16.54
CA ASN A 6 -21.76 34.29 -16.20
C ASN A 6 -21.52 34.50 -14.70
N GLU A 7 -21.53 33.43 -13.91
CA GLU A 7 -20.84 33.44 -12.61
C GLU A 7 -19.38 33.01 -12.83
N LYS A 8 -18.47 33.95 -12.56
CA LYS A 8 -17.03 33.73 -12.52
C LYS A 8 -16.70 32.77 -11.37
N ASN A 9 -16.18 31.60 -11.70
CA ASN A 9 -15.47 30.74 -10.77
C ASN A 9 -14.15 31.41 -10.35
N THR A 10 -14.17 32.14 -9.24
CA THR A 10 -12.97 32.55 -8.50
C THR A 10 -12.93 31.76 -7.20
N ASP A 11 -12.38 30.54 -7.23
CA ASP A 11 -12.03 29.82 -5.99
C ASP A 11 -11.01 28.69 -6.25
N ASN A 12 -9.78 29.06 -6.66
CA ASN A 12 -8.64 28.13 -6.72
C ASN A 12 -7.92 28.14 -5.36
N SER A 13 -8.45 27.39 -4.39
CA SER A 13 -7.72 27.01 -3.18
C SER A 13 -7.27 25.55 -3.28
N PRO A 14 -6.01 25.21 -2.96
CA PRO A 14 -5.46 23.85 -3.07
C PRO A 14 -6.01 22.85 -2.03
N ASP A 15 -6.92 23.27 -1.15
CA ASP A 15 -7.34 22.53 0.05
C ASP A 15 -8.64 21.69 -0.10
N LYS A 16 -9.21 21.63 -1.32
CA LYS A 16 -10.46 20.90 -1.62
C LYS A 16 -10.28 19.43 -2.02
N THR A 17 -9.06 18.90 -2.11
CA THR A 17 -8.80 17.52 -2.60
C THR A 17 -8.52 16.49 -1.50
N LYS A 18 -8.45 16.90 -0.22
CA LYS A 18 -8.23 15.96 0.90
C LYS A 18 -9.56 15.54 1.52
N SER A 19 -9.79 14.23 1.61
CA SER A 19 -10.95 13.66 2.31
C SER A 19 -11.00 14.11 3.79
N PRO A 20 -12.20 14.28 4.38
CA PRO A 20 -12.38 14.58 5.81
C PRO A 20 -11.59 13.66 6.76
N ALA A 21 -11.44 12.39 6.39
CA ALA A 21 -10.67 11.43 7.17
C ALA A 21 -9.17 11.78 7.27
N PHE A 22 -8.60 12.27 6.17
CA PHE A 22 -7.20 12.68 6.12
C PHE A 22 -6.96 13.94 6.96
N LYS A 23 -7.92 14.89 6.93
CA LYS A 23 -7.83 16.12 7.72
C LYS A 23 -7.79 15.87 9.23
N VAL A 24 -8.42 14.80 9.71
CA VAL A 24 -8.41 14.45 11.14
C VAL A 24 -7.11 13.77 11.56
N LEU A 25 -6.55 12.87 10.74
CA LEU A 25 -5.21 12.32 10.99
C LEU A 25 -4.14 13.42 10.93
N GLU A 26 -4.27 14.37 10.01
CA GLU A 26 -3.39 15.55 9.91
C GLU A 26 -3.47 16.42 11.18
N SER A 27 -4.69 16.73 11.63
CA SER A 27 -4.93 17.56 12.82
C SER A 27 -4.50 16.89 14.13
N ASN A 28 -4.26 15.57 14.10
CA ASN A 28 -3.82 14.77 15.24
C ASN A 28 -2.52 14.01 14.91
N ALA A 29 -1.71 14.51 13.98
CA ALA A 29 -0.55 13.81 13.45
C ALA A 29 0.45 13.43 14.56
N GLU A 30 0.56 14.27 15.59
CA GLU A 30 1.43 14.05 16.75
C GLU A 30 0.90 13.02 17.76
N LYS A 31 -0.31 12.48 17.57
CA LYS A 31 -0.91 11.47 18.45
C LYS A 31 -0.78 10.08 17.87
N PHE A 32 -0.74 9.07 18.73
CA PHE A 32 -0.98 7.69 18.34
C PHE A 32 -2.48 7.41 18.42
N LEU A 33 -3.08 7.05 17.29
CA LEU A 33 -4.51 6.82 17.16
C LEU A 33 -4.78 5.38 16.74
N MET A 34 -5.45 4.63 17.59
CA MET A 34 -5.87 3.27 17.26
C MET A 34 -7.29 3.27 16.70
N VAL A 35 -7.53 2.54 15.61
CA VAL A 35 -8.89 2.23 15.17
C VAL A 35 -9.55 1.32 16.20
N TRP A 36 -10.53 1.84 16.92
CA TRP A 36 -11.19 1.14 18.03
C TRP A 36 -12.44 0.38 17.59
N TRP A 37 -13.29 1.01 16.77
CA TRP A 37 -14.59 0.43 16.42
C TRP A 37 -15.22 1.06 15.17
N TYR A 38 -15.97 0.27 14.42
CA TYR A 38 -16.88 0.76 13.36
C TYR A 38 -18.28 0.98 13.95
N GLY A 39 -18.66 2.24 14.09
CA GLY A 39 -19.98 2.68 14.55
C GLY A 39 -21.05 2.58 13.47
N ALA A 40 -22.12 3.36 13.62
CA ALA A 40 -23.26 3.35 12.70
C ALA A 40 -22.95 4.04 11.36
N LEU A 41 -23.81 3.83 10.36
CA LEU A 41 -23.81 4.65 9.16
C LEU A 41 -24.13 6.11 9.48
N ALA A 42 -23.32 7.00 8.92
CA ALA A 42 -23.57 8.43 8.90
C ALA A 42 -24.57 8.79 7.79
N LYS A 43 -25.29 9.90 7.98
CA LYS A 43 -26.29 10.38 7.01
C LYS A 43 -25.62 10.68 5.67
N ALA A 44 -26.11 10.06 4.60
CA ALA A 44 -25.67 10.36 3.25
C ALA A 44 -26.35 11.63 2.73
N ASP A 45 -25.59 12.53 2.11
CA ASP A 45 -26.12 13.78 1.53
C ASP A 45 -26.89 13.55 0.22
N ARG A 46 -26.67 12.41 -0.47
CA ARG A 46 -27.27 12.08 -1.77
C ARG A 46 -27.59 10.60 -1.88
N ARG A 47 -28.64 10.27 -2.64
CA ARG A 47 -29.17 8.90 -2.80
C ARG A 47 -28.17 7.88 -3.37
N ASN A 48 -27.23 8.32 -4.21
CA ASN A 48 -26.23 7.45 -4.86
C ASN A 48 -24.80 7.68 -4.34
N ALA A 49 -24.65 8.46 -3.26
CA ALA A 49 -23.36 8.55 -2.57
C ALA A 49 -23.09 7.26 -1.81
N GLN A 50 -21.84 6.82 -1.78
CA GLN A 50 -21.50 5.67 -0.95
C GLN A 50 -21.83 5.96 0.53
N PRO A 51 -22.30 4.96 1.29
CA PRO A 51 -22.53 5.14 2.71
C PRO A 51 -21.24 5.52 3.45
N LYS A 52 -21.38 6.44 4.40
CA LYS A 52 -20.32 6.79 5.33
C LYS A 52 -20.53 6.05 6.64
N VAL A 53 -19.45 5.67 7.31
CA VAL A 53 -19.44 4.92 8.57
C VAL A 53 -18.73 5.75 9.62
N HIS A 54 -19.33 5.89 10.79
CA HIS A 54 -18.67 6.50 11.94
C HIS A 54 -17.53 5.58 12.40
N VAL A 55 -16.28 5.99 12.26
CA VAL A 55 -15.12 5.26 12.76
C VAL A 55 -14.64 5.91 14.05
N ALA A 56 -14.52 5.11 15.10
CA ALA A 56 -13.99 5.51 16.39
C ALA A 56 -12.48 5.24 16.42
N PHE A 57 -11.71 6.28 16.69
CA PHE A 57 -10.31 6.18 17.05
C PHE A 57 -10.16 6.39 18.55
N ARG A 58 -9.29 5.62 19.20
CA ARG A 58 -8.89 5.80 20.59
C ARG A 58 -7.46 6.30 20.62
N GLU A 59 -7.23 7.39 21.33
CA GLU A 59 -5.87 7.92 21.50
C GLU A 59 -5.06 7.00 22.43
N LEU A 60 -3.82 6.72 22.03
CA LEU A 60 -2.83 5.99 22.79
C LEU A 60 -1.72 6.94 23.25
N LEU A 61 -1.14 6.65 24.41
CA LEU A 61 0.14 7.23 24.83
C LEU A 61 1.30 6.61 24.04
N GLU A 62 2.51 7.18 24.18
CA GLU A 62 3.71 6.69 23.48
C GLU A 62 4.07 5.23 23.82
N ASP A 63 3.66 4.73 24.99
CA ASP A 63 3.81 3.35 25.43
C ASP A 63 2.67 2.43 24.96
N TYR A 64 1.82 2.91 24.05
CA TYR A 64 0.60 2.28 23.56
C TYR A 64 -0.51 2.04 24.61
N THR A 65 -0.41 2.67 25.78
CA THR A 65 -1.50 2.64 26.76
C THR A 65 -2.72 3.41 26.23
N PRO A 66 -3.92 2.80 26.17
CA PRO A 66 -5.11 3.49 25.71
C PRO A 66 -5.61 4.56 26.69
N THR A 67 -5.97 5.73 26.16
CA THR A 67 -6.56 6.83 26.93
C THR A 67 -8.09 6.81 26.89
N ASP A 68 -8.72 7.74 27.61
CA ASP A 68 -10.18 7.95 27.59
C ASP A 68 -10.62 8.91 26.48
N ASN A 69 -9.69 9.36 25.63
CA ASN A 69 -9.99 10.26 24.54
C ASN A 69 -10.31 9.48 23.26
N PHE A 70 -11.45 9.80 22.67
CA PHE A 70 -11.94 9.20 21.44
C PHE A 70 -12.16 10.27 20.37
N ILE A 71 -11.75 9.95 19.15
CA ILE A 71 -11.90 10.81 17.97
C ILE A 71 -12.80 10.08 16.98
N PHE A 72 -13.82 10.75 16.46
CA PHE A 72 -14.77 10.17 15.52
C PHE A 72 -14.63 10.83 14.16
N ILE A 73 -14.64 9.99 13.12
CA ILE A 73 -14.65 10.45 11.74
C ILE A 73 -15.70 9.72 10.94
N ASP A 74 -16.20 10.38 9.90
CA ASP A 74 -17.07 9.76 8.90
C ASP A 74 -16.20 9.29 7.75
N ALA A 75 -16.03 7.97 7.66
CA ALA A 75 -15.24 7.30 6.64
C ALA A 75 -16.14 6.83 5.51
N ASN A 76 -15.66 6.80 4.28
CA ASN A 76 -16.39 6.09 3.24
C ASN A 76 -16.31 4.58 3.52
N ILE A 77 -17.38 3.82 3.25
CA ILE A 77 -17.39 2.37 3.53
C ILE A 77 -16.26 1.62 2.84
N THR A 78 -15.80 2.11 1.69
CA THR A 78 -14.67 1.55 0.93
C THR A 78 -13.31 1.79 1.60
N ASP A 79 -13.21 2.78 2.51
CA ASP A 79 -11.97 3.07 3.25
C ASP A 79 -11.75 2.10 4.41
N LEU A 80 -12.81 1.46 4.92
CA LEU A 80 -12.72 0.55 6.07
C LEU A 80 -11.77 -0.63 5.84
N VAL A 81 -11.64 -1.10 4.59
CA VAL A 81 -10.67 -2.15 4.22
C VAL A 81 -9.24 -1.74 4.55
N SER A 82 -8.95 -0.43 4.51
CA SER A 82 -7.64 0.15 4.83
C SER A 82 -7.45 0.44 6.32
N TRP A 83 -8.53 0.44 7.12
CA TRP A 83 -8.50 0.73 8.56
C TRP A 83 -9.04 -0.41 9.42
N PRO A 84 -8.45 -1.63 9.37
CA PRO A 84 -8.81 -2.69 10.30
C PRO A 84 -8.83 -2.23 11.76
N ILE A 85 -9.82 -2.69 12.52
CA ILE A 85 -9.86 -2.49 13.97
C ILE A 85 -8.57 -3.03 14.59
N GLY A 86 -7.95 -2.27 15.49
CA GLY A 86 -6.68 -2.61 16.13
C GLY A 86 -5.43 -2.00 15.49
N THR A 87 -5.56 -1.42 14.29
CA THR A 87 -4.45 -0.67 13.66
C THR A 87 -4.12 0.62 14.43
N VAL A 88 -2.84 0.94 14.56
CA VAL A 88 -2.32 2.15 15.23
C VAL A 88 -1.69 3.08 14.21
N TRP A 89 -2.11 4.34 14.22
CA TRP A 89 -1.76 5.36 13.26
C TRP A 89 -1.05 6.54 13.93
N HIS A 90 0.01 7.05 13.30
CA HIS A 90 0.77 8.22 13.73
C HIS A 90 1.35 8.93 12.50
N HIS A 91 1.33 10.27 12.49
CA HIS A 91 1.68 11.09 11.32
C HIS A 91 1.06 10.60 10.00
N GLU A 92 -0.25 10.33 10.02
CA GLU A 92 -1.03 9.86 8.85
C GLU A 92 -0.57 8.51 8.27
N ARG A 93 0.19 7.73 9.04
CA ARG A 93 0.73 6.44 8.62
C ARG A 93 0.37 5.37 9.63
N LEU A 94 0.12 4.17 9.12
CA LEU A 94 0.07 2.99 9.97
C LEU A 94 1.46 2.76 10.55
N VAL A 95 1.56 2.68 11.87
CA VAL A 95 2.82 2.48 12.59
C VAL A 95 2.86 1.16 13.38
N ASP A 96 1.72 0.66 13.85
CA ASP A 96 1.66 -0.59 14.62
C ASP A 96 0.26 -1.23 14.64
N TYR A 97 0.13 -2.32 15.40
CA TYR A 97 -1.11 -3.04 15.69
C TYR A 97 -1.17 -3.43 17.17
N LEU A 98 -2.37 -3.41 17.75
CA LEU A 98 -2.52 -4.05 19.05
C LEU A 98 -2.40 -5.57 18.94
N PRO A 99 -1.60 -6.22 19.82
CA PRO A 99 -1.49 -7.66 19.88
C PRO A 99 -2.75 -8.26 20.51
N PHE A 100 -3.72 -8.63 19.68
CA PHE A 100 -4.91 -9.36 20.09
C PHE A 100 -4.71 -10.88 19.95
N GLU A 101 -5.54 -11.63 20.64
CA GLU A 101 -5.52 -13.08 20.62
C GLU A 101 -6.06 -13.60 19.28
N ILE A 102 -5.31 -14.50 18.64
CA ILE A 102 -5.73 -15.13 17.38
C ILE A 102 -6.36 -16.49 17.68
N ARG A 103 -7.56 -16.71 17.17
CA ARG A 103 -8.32 -17.96 17.33
C ARG A 103 -8.94 -18.41 16.03
N GLU A 104 -9.23 -19.70 15.96
CA GLU A 104 -9.99 -20.32 14.89
C GLU A 104 -11.27 -20.93 15.46
N PHE A 105 -12.37 -20.75 14.74
CA PHE A 105 -13.69 -21.25 15.10
C PHE A 105 -14.33 -21.93 13.90
N ASP A 106 -15.21 -22.89 14.14
CA ASP A 106 -16.09 -23.44 13.11
C ASP A 106 -17.47 -22.77 13.27
N ILE A 107 -17.87 -21.98 12.28
CA ILE A 107 -19.11 -21.19 12.34
C ILE A 107 -20.19 -21.81 11.45
N ASP A 108 -21.36 -22.08 12.02
CA ASP A 108 -22.55 -22.48 11.27
C ASP A 108 -23.20 -21.21 10.68
N HIS A 109 -23.13 -21.09 9.36
CA HIS A 109 -23.67 -19.93 8.65
C HIS A 109 -25.21 -19.92 8.56
N THR A 110 -25.88 -20.95 9.07
CA THR A 110 -27.35 -21.01 9.19
C THR A 110 -27.85 -20.78 10.61
N ASP A 111 -27.00 -20.97 11.63
CA ASP A 111 -27.32 -20.73 13.04
C ASP A 111 -26.60 -19.47 13.57
N PHE A 112 -27.20 -18.32 13.32
CA PHE A 112 -26.69 -17.04 13.80
C PHE A 112 -27.83 -16.11 14.20
N THR A 113 -27.49 -15.15 15.06
CA THR A 113 -28.37 -14.05 15.43
C THR A 113 -27.66 -12.71 15.26
N HIS A 114 -28.41 -11.61 15.30
CA HIS A 114 -27.84 -10.28 15.39
C HIS A 114 -27.91 -9.80 16.83
N THR A 115 -26.83 -9.19 17.31
CA THR A 115 -26.74 -8.64 18.66
C THR A 115 -26.03 -7.30 18.66
N TYR A 116 -25.98 -6.64 19.81
CA TYR A 116 -25.30 -5.37 19.96
C TYR A 116 -24.25 -5.42 21.04
N VAL A 117 -23.04 -5.03 20.62
CA VAL A 117 -21.89 -4.84 21.47
C VAL A 117 -21.69 -3.34 21.64
N GLN A 118 -21.79 -2.87 22.87
CA GLN A 118 -21.48 -1.50 23.24
C GLN A 118 -19.98 -1.34 23.42
N ALA A 119 -19.32 -0.71 22.44
CA ALA A 119 -17.88 -0.43 22.47
C ALA A 119 -17.52 0.93 23.10
N TYR A 120 -18.50 1.83 23.28
CA TYR A 120 -18.37 3.13 23.93
C TYR A 120 -19.73 3.67 24.38
N LYS A 121 -19.76 4.60 25.35
CA LYS A 121 -20.99 5.31 25.75
C LYS A 121 -21.11 6.59 24.95
N ARG A 122 -22.22 6.78 24.25
CA ARG A 122 -22.56 8.08 23.67
C ARG A 122 -23.82 8.59 24.36
N ASP A 123 -23.76 9.78 24.92
CA ASP A 123 -24.92 10.52 25.38
C ASP A 123 -25.80 10.81 24.14
N GLU A 124 -27.01 10.26 24.12
CA GLU A 124 -27.92 10.36 22.98
C GLU A 124 -28.52 11.77 22.81
N LYS A 125 -28.52 12.61 23.85
CA LYS A 125 -29.07 13.98 23.82
C LYS A 125 -28.04 15.00 23.37
N THR A 126 -26.79 14.84 23.82
CA THR A 126 -25.70 15.78 23.53
C THR A 126 -24.80 15.29 22.41
N GLY A 127 -24.88 14.01 22.05
CA GLY A 127 -24.00 13.35 21.09
C GLY A 127 -22.56 13.19 21.59
N ARG A 128 -22.24 13.63 22.82
CA ARG A 128 -20.92 13.54 23.45
C ARG A 128 -20.70 12.14 24.01
N ILE A 129 -19.45 11.71 24.06
CA ILE A 129 -19.11 10.46 24.72
C ILE A 129 -19.12 10.69 26.22
N ASP A 130 -19.90 9.86 26.91
CA ASP A 130 -19.89 9.85 28.36
C ASP A 130 -18.67 9.03 28.80
N HIS A 131 -17.65 9.74 29.26
CA HIS A 131 -16.37 9.19 29.73
C HIS A 131 -16.52 8.36 31.01
N PHE A 132 -17.72 8.28 31.62
CA PHE A 132 -17.98 7.52 32.84
C PHE A 132 -18.31 6.02 32.57
N PHE A 133 -17.50 5.33 31.79
CA PHE A 133 -17.34 3.88 32.01
C PHE A 133 -16.11 3.68 32.90
N SER A 134 -16.37 3.55 34.19
CA SER A 134 -15.36 3.30 35.23
C SER A 134 -14.63 1.96 35.07
N ASP A 135 -15.06 1.11 34.15
CA ASP A 135 -14.43 -0.17 33.79
C ASP A 135 -13.75 -0.04 32.42
N LYS A 136 -12.49 0.39 32.47
CA LYS A 136 -11.73 1.07 31.40
C LYS A 136 -11.44 0.28 30.12
N ASN A 137 -11.98 -0.93 29.94
CA ASN A 137 -11.77 -1.78 28.76
C ASN A 137 -12.93 -2.77 28.49
N LYS A 138 -14.13 -2.54 29.03
CA LYS A 138 -15.22 -3.52 28.92
C LYS A 138 -16.16 -3.21 27.76
N PHE A 139 -16.32 -4.22 26.90
CA PHE A 139 -17.39 -4.31 25.92
C PHE A 139 -18.60 -4.94 26.60
N TYR A 140 -19.81 -4.45 26.31
CA TYR A 140 -21.04 -4.98 26.92
C TYR A 140 -22.01 -5.46 25.86
N ILE A 141 -22.57 -6.65 26.05
CA ILE A 141 -23.64 -7.18 25.20
C ILE A 141 -24.95 -6.56 25.68
N ASN A 142 -25.56 -5.70 24.87
CA ASN A 142 -26.83 -5.04 25.19
C ASN A 142 -27.82 -5.18 24.02
N PRO A 143 -28.54 -6.31 23.91
CA PRO A 143 -29.38 -6.62 22.75
C PRO A 143 -30.66 -5.77 22.67
N SER A 144 -30.95 -4.92 23.67
CA SER A 144 -32.23 -4.24 23.80
C SER A 144 -32.40 -2.98 22.94
N GLN A 145 -31.35 -2.52 22.25
CA GLN A 145 -31.38 -1.20 21.60
C GLN A 145 -31.06 -1.19 20.11
N ARG A 146 -30.09 -2.01 19.64
CA ARG A 146 -29.51 -1.96 18.28
C ARG A 146 -28.95 -3.34 17.91
N GLU A 147 -28.40 -3.50 16.71
CA GLU A 147 -27.77 -4.74 16.23
C GLU A 147 -26.53 -4.37 15.39
N ASN A 148 -25.32 -4.53 15.93
CA ASN A 148 -24.06 -4.16 15.25
C ASN A 148 -23.08 -5.32 15.05
N CYS A 149 -23.41 -6.51 15.57
CA CYS A 149 -22.61 -7.72 15.42
C CYS A 149 -23.48 -8.90 14.97
N ILE A 150 -22.86 -9.82 14.25
CA ILE A 150 -23.37 -11.18 14.03
C ILE A 150 -22.86 -12.03 15.19
N SER A 151 -23.76 -12.81 15.78
CA SER A 151 -23.48 -13.78 16.84
C SER A 151 -23.63 -15.18 16.28
N PHE A 152 -22.58 -15.97 16.35
CA PHE A 152 -22.58 -17.40 16.01
C PHE A 152 -22.54 -18.24 17.27
N SER A 153 -23.42 -19.23 17.36
CA SER A 153 -23.37 -20.25 18.40
C SER A 153 -22.19 -21.18 18.13
N LEU A 154 -21.34 -21.41 19.12
CA LEU A 154 -20.20 -22.31 19.04
C LEU A 154 -20.50 -23.57 19.85
N THR A 155 -20.55 -24.72 19.17
CA THR A 155 -20.79 -26.02 19.80
C THR A 155 -19.47 -26.74 20.01
N ASP A 156 -19.26 -27.32 21.20
CA ASP A 156 -18.06 -28.09 21.56
C ASP A 156 -16.72 -27.33 21.44
N GLN A 157 -16.75 -26.00 21.58
CA GLN A 157 -15.56 -25.14 21.57
C GLN A 157 -15.34 -24.45 22.94
N GLU A 158 -14.15 -23.85 23.12
CA GLU A 158 -13.76 -23.15 24.36
C GLU A 158 -14.77 -22.05 24.75
N TYR A 159 -15.26 -21.32 23.76
CA TYR A 159 -16.26 -20.27 23.88
C TYR A 159 -17.63 -20.76 23.40
N LYS A 160 -18.72 -20.21 23.94
CA LYS A 160 -20.09 -20.55 23.51
C LYS A 160 -20.61 -19.69 22.37
N GLU A 161 -20.01 -18.52 22.17
CA GLU A 161 -20.49 -17.54 21.22
C GLU A 161 -19.32 -16.81 20.57
N LEU A 162 -19.39 -16.61 19.25
CA LEU A 162 -18.48 -15.75 18.50
C LEU A 162 -19.24 -14.51 18.04
N LEU A 163 -18.77 -13.33 18.45
CA LEU A 163 -19.32 -12.04 18.06
C LEU A 163 -18.43 -11.39 17.00
N VAL A 164 -18.98 -11.11 15.82
CA VAL A 164 -18.25 -10.46 14.72
C VAL A 164 -18.95 -9.15 14.34
N PRO A 165 -18.28 -7.98 14.37
CA PRO A 165 -18.87 -6.73 13.92
C PRO A 165 -19.38 -6.83 12.49
N CYS A 166 -20.59 -6.33 12.23
CA CYS A 166 -21.24 -6.44 10.93
C CYS A 166 -20.38 -5.83 9.81
N PHE A 167 -19.80 -4.65 10.04
CA PHE A 167 -18.93 -4.01 9.06
C PHE A 167 -17.66 -4.80 8.77
N GLU A 168 -17.05 -5.41 9.80
CA GLU A 168 -15.87 -6.26 9.62
C GLU A 168 -16.20 -7.50 8.77
N PHE A 169 -17.33 -8.16 9.08
CA PHE A 169 -17.79 -9.29 8.28
C PHE A 169 -18.14 -8.88 6.83
N LEU A 170 -18.70 -7.69 6.62
CA LEU A 170 -18.96 -7.17 5.28
C LEU A 170 -17.69 -6.88 4.48
N VAL A 171 -16.69 -6.24 5.11
CA VAL A 171 -15.48 -5.78 4.39
C VAL A 171 -14.42 -6.86 4.22
N ARG A 172 -14.44 -7.93 5.02
CA ARG A 172 -13.49 -9.05 4.94
C ARG A 172 -14.13 -10.41 4.64
N GLY A 173 -15.37 -10.64 5.05
CA GLY A 173 -16.05 -11.93 4.84
C GLY A 173 -16.69 -12.10 3.46
N TYR A 174 -16.99 -11.00 2.75
CA TYR A 174 -17.65 -11.07 1.43
C TYR A 174 -16.66 -11.06 0.26
N GLY A 175 -15.48 -10.46 0.42
CA GLY A 175 -14.48 -10.36 -0.64
C GLY A 175 -13.35 -9.40 -0.28
N LEU A 176 -12.43 -9.18 -1.22
CA LEU A 176 -11.21 -8.39 -1.05
C LEU A 176 -11.25 -7.03 -1.76
N SER A 177 -12.17 -6.83 -2.71
CA SER A 177 -12.28 -5.50 -3.34
C SER A 177 -12.85 -4.48 -2.37
N THR A 178 -12.17 -3.33 -2.31
CA THR A 178 -12.67 -2.12 -1.67
C THR A 178 -14.03 -1.70 -2.22
N GLU A 179 -14.30 -1.95 -3.51
CA GLU A 179 -15.59 -1.62 -4.14
C GLU A 179 -16.74 -2.53 -3.79
N LEU A 180 -16.47 -3.75 -3.35
CA LEU A 180 -17.52 -4.74 -3.14
C LEU A 180 -18.52 -4.27 -2.06
N PRO A 181 -18.10 -3.84 -0.85
CA PRO A 181 -19.01 -3.30 0.16
C PRO A 181 -19.89 -2.16 -0.39
N ARG A 182 -19.30 -1.19 -1.10
CA ARG A 182 -20.05 -0.09 -1.73
C ARG A 182 -21.09 -0.59 -2.70
N ILE A 183 -20.73 -1.55 -3.55
CA ILE A 183 -21.65 -2.09 -4.56
C ILE A 183 -22.87 -2.72 -3.87
N LEU A 184 -22.65 -3.47 -2.79
CA LEU A 184 -23.69 -4.17 -2.04
C LEU A 184 -24.58 -3.23 -1.23
N THR A 185 -24.05 -2.10 -0.74
CA THR A 185 -24.78 -1.19 0.16
C THR A 185 -25.38 0.03 -0.52
N THR A 186 -24.95 0.37 -1.75
CA THR A 186 -25.35 1.63 -2.42
C THR A 186 -26.36 1.41 -3.54
N TYR A 187 -26.19 0.34 -4.32
CA TYR A 187 -26.94 0.18 -5.57
C TYR A 187 -28.11 -0.79 -5.43
N ASP A 188 -29.18 -0.49 -6.18
CA ASP A 188 -30.31 -1.40 -6.34
C ASP A 188 -29.89 -2.70 -7.05
N GLU A 189 -30.81 -3.66 -7.12
CA GLU A 189 -30.51 -4.98 -7.66
C GLU A 189 -30.04 -4.94 -9.13
N THR A 190 -30.61 -4.07 -9.96
CA THR A 190 -30.26 -3.95 -11.38
C THR A 190 -28.85 -3.40 -11.55
N GLU A 191 -28.55 -2.25 -10.94
CA GLU A 191 -27.22 -1.62 -11.06
C GLU A 191 -26.13 -2.47 -10.36
N ARG A 192 -26.48 -3.15 -9.26
CA ARG A 192 -25.57 -4.08 -8.58
C ARG A 192 -25.18 -5.25 -9.48
N HIS A 193 -26.13 -5.83 -10.21
CA HIS A 193 -25.84 -6.89 -11.17
C HIS A 193 -24.87 -6.42 -12.27
N GLU A 194 -25.11 -5.25 -12.86
CA GLU A 194 -24.26 -4.69 -13.91
C GLU A 194 -22.83 -4.37 -13.42
N ARG A 195 -22.67 -4.04 -12.13
CA ARG A 195 -21.37 -3.74 -11.52
C ARG A 195 -20.60 -4.98 -11.07
N LEU A 196 -21.29 -6.02 -10.60
CA LEU A 196 -20.64 -7.24 -10.12
C LEU A 196 -20.16 -8.14 -11.26
N TYR A 197 -20.94 -8.23 -12.35
CA TYR A 197 -20.59 -9.07 -13.49
C TYR A 197 -20.91 -8.42 -14.83
N THR A 198 -20.06 -8.70 -15.82
CA THR A 198 -20.28 -8.29 -17.21
C THR A 198 -21.03 -9.40 -17.95
N PRO A 199 -22.06 -9.09 -18.75
CA PRO A 199 -22.76 -10.07 -19.58
C PRO A 199 -21.79 -10.84 -20.51
N HIS A 200 -21.93 -12.16 -20.56
CA HIS A 200 -21.13 -13.07 -21.38
C HIS A 200 -21.94 -14.32 -21.73
N PRO A 201 -21.56 -15.05 -22.80
CA PRO A 201 -22.18 -16.34 -23.11
C PRO A 201 -22.01 -17.33 -21.96
N GLU A 202 -23.09 -17.97 -21.54
CA GLU A 202 -23.05 -18.95 -20.45
C GLU A 202 -22.63 -20.33 -20.95
N GLU A 203 -21.94 -21.09 -20.11
CA GLU A 203 -21.66 -22.51 -20.36
C GLU A 203 -22.70 -23.38 -19.64
N GLU A 204 -23.27 -24.36 -20.33
CA GLU A 204 -24.25 -25.27 -19.72
C GLU A 204 -23.66 -26.02 -18.53
N ASN A 205 -24.45 -26.17 -17.46
CA ASN A 205 -24.11 -26.93 -16.25
C ASN A 205 -22.83 -26.46 -15.52
N THR A 206 -22.36 -25.23 -15.75
CA THR A 206 -21.18 -24.68 -15.08
C THR A 206 -21.41 -23.24 -14.64
N TRP A 207 -21.02 -22.90 -13.41
CA TRP A 207 -21.08 -21.51 -12.94
C TRP A 207 -20.02 -20.70 -13.66
N THR A 208 -20.47 -19.80 -14.52
CA THR A 208 -19.59 -18.97 -15.36
C THR A 208 -19.77 -17.51 -14.99
N ILE A 209 -18.66 -16.84 -14.72
CA ILE A 209 -18.65 -15.42 -14.35
C ILE A 209 -17.56 -14.64 -15.10
N LEU A 210 -17.92 -13.43 -15.47
CA LEU A 210 -17.01 -12.40 -15.96
C LEU A 210 -17.11 -11.24 -14.98
N ILE A 211 -16.08 -11.07 -14.15
CA ILE A 211 -16.05 -10.10 -13.05
C ILE A 211 -16.08 -8.67 -13.59
N GLY A 212 -16.82 -7.79 -12.91
CA GLY A 212 -16.91 -6.37 -13.24
C GLY A 212 -15.57 -5.63 -13.16
N ASP A 213 -15.47 -4.50 -13.87
CA ASP A 213 -14.20 -3.80 -14.14
C ASP A 213 -13.50 -3.21 -12.89
N SER A 214 -14.25 -3.03 -11.82
CA SER A 214 -13.81 -2.42 -10.57
C SER A 214 -13.49 -3.42 -9.45
N LEU A 215 -13.57 -4.73 -9.73
CA LEU A 215 -13.39 -5.81 -8.76
C LEU A 215 -12.15 -6.66 -9.05
N THR A 216 -11.59 -7.30 -8.02
CA THR A 216 -10.47 -8.24 -8.12
C THR A 216 -10.95 -9.63 -8.54
N THR A 217 -10.03 -10.43 -9.10
CA THR A 217 -10.27 -11.83 -9.46
C THR A 217 -10.53 -12.73 -8.26
N ASP A 218 -10.19 -12.28 -7.06
CA ASP A 218 -10.37 -13.06 -5.83
C ASP A 218 -11.81 -13.05 -5.33
N ASP A 219 -12.62 -12.05 -5.70
CA ASP A 219 -14.05 -11.97 -5.36
C ASP A 219 -14.92 -12.96 -6.15
N HIS A 220 -14.30 -13.74 -7.04
CA HIS A 220 -14.98 -14.64 -7.96
C HIS A 220 -15.98 -15.59 -7.28
N VAL A 221 -15.67 -16.10 -6.08
CA VAL A 221 -16.56 -17.02 -5.38
C VAL A 221 -17.83 -16.32 -4.94
N PHE A 222 -17.72 -15.20 -4.22
CA PHE A 222 -18.88 -14.42 -3.80
C PHE A 222 -19.72 -13.98 -5.00
N ILE A 223 -19.08 -13.49 -6.07
CA ILE A 223 -19.78 -13.05 -7.28
C ILE A 223 -20.54 -14.21 -7.94
N ALA A 224 -19.95 -15.40 -7.99
CA ALA A 224 -20.63 -16.59 -8.52
C ALA A 224 -21.81 -17.02 -7.65
N TYR A 225 -21.63 -17.05 -6.32
CA TYR A 225 -22.70 -17.33 -5.38
C TYR A 225 -23.83 -16.30 -5.49
N TYR A 226 -23.53 -15.01 -5.61
CA TYR A 226 -24.54 -13.99 -5.82
C TYR A 226 -25.30 -14.17 -7.14
N LYS A 227 -24.62 -14.58 -8.21
CA LYS A 227 -25.25 -14.86 -9.51
C LYS A 227 -26.18 -16.09 -9.46
N TYR A 228 -25.76 -17.17 -8.81
CA TYR A 228 -26.41 -18.49 -8.95
C TYR A 228 -27.16 -18.99 -7.70
N SER A 229 -26.87 -18.47 -6.51
CA SER A 229 -27.49 -18.89 -5.24
C SER A 229 -28.56 -17.91 -4.79
N LYS A 230 -29.79 -18.42 -4.67
CA LYS A 230 -30.91 -17.63 -4.14
C LYS A 230 -30.67 -17.18 -2.69
N TYR A 231 -29.98 -18.00 -1.90
CA TYR A 231 -29.64 -17.67 -0.53
C TYR A 231 -28.72 -16.43 -0.46
N THR A 232 -27.71 -16.38 -1.32
CA THR A 232 -26.77 -15.25 -1.39
C THR A 232 -27.46 -13.97 -1.86
N GLN A 233 -28.35 -14.07 -2.85
CA GLN A 233 -29.17 -12.94 -3.29
C GLN A 233 -30.06 -12.41 -2.17
N ASP A 234 -30.69 -13.30 -1.40
CA ASP A 234 -31.56 -12.93 -0.29
C ASP A 234 -30.78 -12.28 0.86
N ALA A 235 -29.58 -12.78 1.18
CA ALA A 235 -28.67 -12.18 2.16
C ALA A 235 -28.29 -10.73 1.78
N VAL A 236 -27.90 -10.50 0.52
CA VAL A 236 -27.57 -9.16 0.01
C VAL A 236 -28.82 -8.26 -0.02
N ARG A 237 -29.99 -8.80 -0.37
CA ARG A 237 -31.25 -8.05 -0.36
C ARG A 237 -31.63 -7.62 1.07
N ILE A 238 -31.40 -8.45 2.07
CA ILE A 238 -31.61 -8.11 3.49
C ILE A 238 -30.64 -6.99 3.91
N LEU A 239 -29.36 -7.12 3.58
CA LEU A 239 -28.35 -6.09 3.79
C LEU A 239 -28.79 -4.75 3.20
N PHE A 240 -29.07 -4.70 1.89
CA PHE A 240 -29.48 -3.48 1.21
C PHE A 240 -30.78 -2.90 1.79
N SER A 241 -31.77 -3.75 2.06
CA SER A 241 -33.05 -3.32 2.65
C SER A 241 -32.89 -2.73 4.05
N SER A 242 -31.93 -3.23 4.85
CA SER A 242 -31.65 -2.69 6.19
C SER A 242 -31.09 -1.27 6.15
N ILE A 243 -30.53 -0.86 5.00
CA ILE A 243 -30.00 0.48 4.76
C ILE A 243 -31.09 1.34 4.09
N ALA A 244 -31.70 0.84 3.02
CA ALA A 244 -32.67 1.58 2.19
C ALA A 244 -34.01 1.86 2.88
N LYS A 245 -34.47 1.02 3.83
CA LYS A 245 -35.73 1.24 4.56
C LYS A 245 -35.70 2.45 5.51
N HIS A 246 -34.56 3.11 5.65
CA HIS A 246 -34.36 4.25 6.54
C HIS A 246 -34.24 5.57 5.75
N ASP A 247 -35.18 5.80 4.81
CA ASP A 247 -35.33 7.09 4.11
C ASP A 247 -35.60 8.26 5.09
N ASP A 248 -36.03 7.98 6.33
CA ASP A 248 -36.14 8.95 7.43
C ASP A 248 -34.95 8.87 8.41
N PHE A 249 -33.78 9.34 7.97
CA PHE A 249 -32.64 9.66 8.87
C PHE A 249 -32.99 10.68 9.98
N ILE A 250 -34.19 11.27 9.94
CA ILE A 250 -34.67 12.27 10.90
C ILE A 250 -35.01 11.64 12.28
N GLN A 251 -35.36 10.35 12.33
CA GLN A 251 -35.81 9.70 13.58
C GLN A 251 -34.82 8.68 14.17
N ARG A 252 -33.97 8.06 13.34
CA ARG A 252 -32.99 7.05 13.79
C ARG A 252 -31.59 7.60 13.54
N ASN A 253 -30.98 8.19 14.57
CA ASN A 253 -29.65 8.81 14.50
C ASN A 253 -28.50 7.83 14.17
N HIS A 254 -28.76 6.51 14.05
CA HIS A 254 -27.76 5.46 13.88
C HIS A 254 -28.35 4.26 13.14
N ILE A 255 -27.90 3.99 11.91
CA ILE A 255 -28.26 2.77 11.16
C ILE A 255 -27.11 1.78 11.25
N TYR A 256 -27.41 0.52 11.61
CA TYR A 256 -26.46 -0.58 11.54
C TYR A 256 -26.94 -1.60 10.49
N PRO A 257 -26.10 -1.93 9.50
CA PRO A 257 -26.51 -2.86 8.45
C PRO A 257 -26.68 -4.28 9.00
N LYS A 258 -27.76 -4.94 8.58
CA LYS A 258 -27.99 -6.37 8.85
C LYS A 258 -27.18 -7.20 7.85
N VAL A 259 -25.91 -7.42 8.17
CA VAL A 259 -25.00 -8.26 7.38
C VAL A 259 -25.28 -9.74 7.71
N MET A 260 -25.21 -10.62 6.72
CA MET A 260 -25.52 -12.05 6.88
C MET A 260 -24.40 -12.89 6.29
N PRO A 261 -24.19 -14.12 6.77
CA PRO A 261 -23.54 -15.14 5.97
C PRO A 261 -24.16 -15.25 4.58
N TRP A 262 -23.32 -15.48 3.57
CA TRP A 262 -23.75 -15.51 2.17
C TRP A 262 -23.76 -16.92 1.56
N HIS A 263 -23.39 -17.94 2.33
CA HIS A 263 -23.53 -19.36 1.99
C HIS A 263 -23.95 -20.15 3.26
N LYS A 264 -24.26 -21.44 3.15
CA LYS A 264 -24.94 -22.20 4.23
C LYS A 264 -24.04 -23.16 4.98
N GLU A 265 -22.91 -23.52 4.40
CA GLU A 265 -22.02 -24.54 4.94
C GLU A 265 -21.29 -24.03 6.18
N THR A 266 -21.12 -24.89 7.19
CA THR A 266 -20.25 -24.62 8.33
C THR A 266 -18.80 -24.50 7.86
N ARG A 267 -18.10 -23.44 8.27
CA ARG A 267 -16.73 -23.15 7.82
C ARG A 267 -15.84 -22.66 8.92
N LYS A 268 -14.54 -22.85 8.73
CA LYS A 268 -13.53 -22.26 9.59
C LYS A 268 -13.43 -20.76 9.37
N ILE A 269 -13.31 -20.02 10.46
CA ILE A 269 -12.96 -18.61 10.48
C ILE A 269 -11.77 -18.42 11.43
N ARG A 270 -10.75 -17.70 10.97
CA ARG A 270 -9.61 -17.25 11.77
C ARG A 270 -9.79 -15.78 12.08
N VAL A 271 -9.78 -15.44 13.36
CA VAL A 271 -10.07 -14.09 13.85
C VAL A 271 -9.04 -13.63 14.87
N SER A 272 -8.93 -12.32 15.01
CA SER A 272 -8.16 -11.64 16.04
C SER A 272 -9.10 -10.87 16.96
N GLY A 273 -8.95 -11.03 18.26
CA GLY A 273 -9.90 -10.46 19.24
C GLY A 273 -9.57 -10.77 20.69
N PHE A 274 -10.59 -10.79 21.53
CA PHE A 274 -10.48 -11.18 22.94
C PHE A 274 -11.83 -11.67 23.50
N CYS A 275 -11.78 -12.41 24.60
CA CYS A 275 -12.95 -12.77 25.37
C CYS A 275 -13.52 -11.56 26.13
N ILE A 276 -14.84 -11.33 26.06
CA ILE A 276 -15.49 -10.28 26.84
C ILE A 276 -15.56 -10.75 28.31
N PRO A 277 -15.01 -9.97 29.28
CA PRO A 277 -15.03 -10.36 30.69
C PRO A 277 -16.43 -10.66 31.21
N ASP A 278 -16.53 -11.65 32.11
CA ASP A 278 -17.78 -12.07 32.74
C ASP A 278 -18.84 -12.61 31.74
N THR A 279 -18.41 -12.95 30.53
CA THR A 279 -19.22 -13.63 29.50
C THR A 279 -18.51 -14.89 29.00
N ASN A 280 -19.17 -15.68 28.14
CA ASN A 280 -18.54 -16.78 27.42
C ASN A 280 -18.52 -16.53 25.90
N ALA A 281 -18.32 -15.26 25.53
CA ALA A 281 -18.33 -14.78 24.17
C ALA A 281 -16.96 -14.24 23.76
N PHE A 282 -16.48 -14.69 22.60
CA PHE A 282 -15.28 -14.16 21.97
C PHE A 282 -15.66 -13.03 21.01
N LEU A 283 -15.11 -11.84 21.19
CA LEU A 283 -15.32 -10.71 20.30
C LEU A 283 -14.21 -10.67 19.25
N ALA A 284 -14.56 -11.06 18.02
CA ALA A 284 -13.68 -11.04 16.86
C ALA A 284 -13.64 -9.64 16.23
N LEU A 285 -12.63 -8.84 16.59
CA LEU A 285 -12.46 -7.50 16.06
C LEU A 285 -11.95 -7.47 14.62
N THR A 286 -11.19 -8.49 14.21
CA THR A 286 -10.63 -8.58 12.85
C THR A 286 -10.76 -10.00 12.32
N ILE A 287 -11.17 -10.14 11.07
CA ILE A 287 -11.15 -11.42 10.35
C ILE A 287 -9.81 -11.55 9.63
N LEU A 288 -9.03 -12.55 10.01
CA LEU A 288 -7.73 -12.89 9.40
C LEU A 288 -7.86 -13.97 8.31
N GLY A 289 -8.98 -14.70 8.30
CA GLY A 289 -9.27 -15.63 7.23
C GLY A 289 -10.62 -16.29 7.41
N ILE A 290 -11.21 -16.73 6.30
CA ILE A 290 -12.43 -17.52 6.29
C ILE A 290 -12.31 -18.59 5.22
N GLU A 291 -12.83 -19.77 5.49
CA GLU A 291 -12.90 -20.86 4.53
C GLU A 291 -14.05 -20.60 3.56
N LEU A 292 -13.77 -20.75 2.27
CA LEU A 292 -14.76 -20.58 1.21
C LEU A 292 -15.69 -21.81 1.15
N PRO A 293 -16.91 -21.67 0.62
CA PRO A 293 -17.80 -22.81 0.45
C PRO A 293 -17.25 -23.84 -0.56
N ASP A 294 -17.66 -25.09 -0.40
CA ASP A 294 -17.13 -26.25 -1.13
C ASP A 294 -17.59 -26.36 -2.60
N GLN A 295 -16.81 -27.16 -3.35
CA GLN A 295 -17.23 -27.99 -4.50
C GLN A 295 -18.25 -27.42 -5.49
N THR A 296 -18.06 -26.18 -5.92
CA THR A 296 -18.68 -25.69 -7.16
C THR A 296 -17.60 -25.33 -8.15
N LEU A 297 -17.62 -25.94 -9.35
CA LEU A 297 -16.71 -25.55 -10.41
C LEU A 297 -17.08 -24.15 -10.91
N ILE A 298 -16.22 -23.17 -10.64
CA ILE A 298 -16.43 -21.78 -11.08
C ILE A 298 -15.47 -21.49 -12.23
N ARG A 299 -16.04 -21.18 -13.40
CA ARG A 299 -15.28 -20.75 -14.57
C ARG A 299 -15.24 -19.25 -14.67
N ARG A 300 -14.03 -18.71 -14.59
CA ARG A 300 -13.76 -17.29 -14.78
C ARG A 300 -13.51 -17.03 -16.26
N VAL A 301 -14.33 -16.19 -16.88
CA VAL A 301 -14.11 -15.75 -18.26
C VAL A 301 -12.96 -14.74 -18.27
N PRO A 302 -11.82 -15.04 -18.91
CA PRO A 302 -10.74 -14.08 -19.04
C PRO A 302 -11.17 -12.91 -19.93
N LYS A 303 -10.85 -11.69 -19.48
CA LYS A 303 -11.03 -10.46 -20.24
C LYS A 303 -9.78 -10.10 -21.03
N VAL A 304 -9.90 -9.98 -22.34
CA VAL A 304 -8.84 -9.51 -23.24
C VAL A 304 -9.21 -8.10 -23.71
N ILE A 305 -8.35 -7.13 -23.44
CA ILE A 305 -8.60 -5.73 -23.79
C ILE A 305 -7.68 -5.32 -24.95
N HIS A 306 -8.27 -5.11 -26.13
CA HIS A 306 -7.56 -4.57 -27.28
C HIS A 306 -7.53 -3.04 -27.21
N ARG A 307 -6.34 -2.45 -27.16
CA ARG A 307 -6.17 -0.99 -27.04
C ARG A 307 -5.90 -0.37 -28.40
N ILE A 308 -6.85 0.42 -28.91
CA ILE A 308 -6.69 1.20 -30.13
C ILE A 308 -6.26 2.62 -29.75
N LYS A 309 -5.17 3.09 -30.35
CA LYS A 309 -4.61 4.41 -30.09
C LYS A 309 -5.28 5.47 -31.00
N LYS A 310 -5.85 6.53 -30.42
CA LYS A 310 -6.32 7.72 -31.17
C LYS A 310 -5.53 8.98 -30.76
N PRO A 311 -5.10 9.84 -31.71
CA PRO A 311 -4.48 11.11 -31.36
C PRO A 311 -5.50 12.03 -30.66
N VAL A 312 -5.09 12.70 -29.58
CA VAL A 312 -5.91 13.70 -28.86
C VAL A 312 -5.18 15.03 -28.80
N ASP A 313 -5.97 16.10 -28.87
CA ASP A 313 -5.57 17.51 -28.80
C ASP A 313 -4.80 17.85 -27.51
N VAL A 314 -3.87 18.79 -27.64
CA VAL A 314 -2.66 18.96 -26.81
C VAL A 314 -2.91 19.66 -25.47
N ASN A 315 -4.15 20.09 -25.20
CA ASN A 315 -4.45 21.07 -24.14
C ASN A 315 -5.18 20.54 -22.89
N SER A 316 -5.41 19.24 -22.74
CA SER A 316 -6.05 18.74 -21.50
C SER A 316 -5.01 18.45 -20.40
N PRO A 317 -5.13 18.98 -19.19
CA PRO A 317 -4.25 18.61 -18.08
C PRO A 317 -4.34 17.10 -17.78
N ASN A 318 -3.24 16.50 -17.32
CA ASN A 318 -3.27 15.11 -16.85
C ASN A 318 -4.19 15.04 -15.61
N PRO A 319 -5.07 14.03 -15.48
CA PRO A 319 -5.63 13.73 -14.17
C PRO A 319 -4.47 13.38 -13.23
N PRO A 320 -4.39 13.97 -12.02
CA PRO A 320 -3.34 13.67 -11.07
C PRO A 320 -3.41 12.19 -10.70
N GLN A 321 -2.34 11.44 -10.98
CA GLN A 321 -2.14 10.14 -10.35
C GLN A 321 -1.60 10.41 -8.95
N LEU A 322 -2.41 10.12 -7.91
CA LEU A 322 -1.90 10.09 -6.54
C LEU A 322 -0.81 9.01 -6.45
N GLN A 323 0.44 9.44 -6.28
CA GLN A 323 1.51 8.58 -5.79
C GLN A 323 1.44 8.59 -4.26
N LEU A 324 0.90 7.52 -3.67
CA LEU A 324 0.93 7.32 -2.23
C LEU A 324 2.20 6.60 -1.84
N GLY A 325 2.83 7.05 -0.75
CA GLY A 325 3.89 6.31 -0.09
C GLY A 325 3.33 5.07 0.65
N PRO A 326 4.12 3.99 0.81
CA PRO A 326 3.83 2.90 1.74
C PRO A 326 3.34 3.39 3.10
N GLY A 327 2.20 2.85 3.56
CA GLY A 327 1.55 3.24 4.81
C GLY A 327 0.65 4.48 4.73
N GLN A 328 0.63 5.21 3.61
CA GLN A 328 -0.33 6.28 3.38
C GLN A 328 -1.65 5.73 2.85
N ILE A 329 -2.76 6.21 3.43
CA ILE A 329 -4.11 5.78 3.03
C ILE A 329 -4.51 6.46 1.72
N ASN A 330 -5.12 5.69 0.81
CA ASN A 330 -5.83 6.25 -0.32
C ASN A 330 -7.31 6.40 0.05
N VAL A 331 -7.76 7.60 0.43
CA VAL A 331 -9.18 7.80 0.80
C VAL A 331 -10.07 8.00 -0.43
N SER A 332 -11.09 7.16 -0.58
CA SER A 332 -12.00 7.15 -1.74
C SER A 332 -12.83 8.43 -1.85
N GLU A 333 -13.32 8.74 -3.06
CA GLU A 333 -14.23 9.86 -3.29
C GLU A 333 -15.69 9.40 -3.23
N ASP A 334 -16.60 10.31 -2.85
CA ASP A 334 -18.03 10.00 -2.71
C ASP A 334 -18.66 9.44 -4.01
N GLN A 335 -18.12 9.80 -5.19
CA GLN A 335 -18.64 9.41 -6.51
C GLN A 335 -17.91 8.24 -7.18
N GLY A 336 -16.74 7.84 -6.68
CA GLY A 336 -15.93 6.82 -7.33
C GLY A 336 -15.10 6.06 -6.31
N GLY A 337 -15.21 4.75 -6.36
CA GLY A 337 -14.36 3.91 -5.56
C GLY A 337 -13.24 3.29 -6.42
N ARG A 338 -12.29 2.64 -5.76
CA ARG A 338 -10.96 2.37 -6.32
C ARG A 338 -10.70 0.90 -6.53
N LYS A 339 -9.80 0.57 -7.46
CA LYS A 339 -9.17 -0.74 -7.46
C LYS A 339 -8.42 -0.89 -6.13
N PRO A 340 -8.48 -2.07 -5.49
CA PRO A 340 -7.76 -2.29 -4.24
C PRO A 340 -6.29 -1.90 -4.41
N LEU A 341 -5.69 -1.37 -3.34
CA LEU A 341 -4.23 -1.28 -3.27
C LEU A 341 -3.70 -2.69 -3.59
N LEU A 342 -2.67 -2.78 -4.44
CA LEU A 342 -1.94 -4.04 -4.64
C LEU A 342 -1.63 -4.60 -3.25
N GLN A 343 -2.05 -5.84 -3.05
CA GLN A 343 -2.24 -6.56 -1.78
C GLN A 343 -0.97 -6.74 -0.93
N SER A 344 0.11 -6.02 -1.24
CA SER A 344 1.46 -6.22 -0.71
C SER A 344 1.84 -5.22 0.38
N VAL A 345 0.89 -4.78 1.22
CA VAL A 345 1.20 -3.92 2.37
C VAL A 345 0.45 -4.47 3.59
N ILE A 346 1.22 -5.17 4.42
CA ILE A 346 1.14 -5.36 5.89
C ILE A 346 0.85 -6.77 6.44
N LEU A 347 1.95 -7.44 6.78
CA LEU A 347 2.12 -8.75 7.43
C LEU A 347 1.43 -9.07 8.76
N GLY A 348 0.89 -8.09 9.48
CA GLY A 348 0.24 -8.38 10.76
C GLY A 348 -1.22 -8.83 10.61
N HIS A 349 -1.85 -8.44 9.50
CA HIS A 349 -3.29 -8.52 9.24
C HIS A 349 -3.54 -8.94 7.77
N GLU A 350 -2.67 -9.79 7.22
CA GLU A 350 -2.89 -10.39 5.92
C GLU A 350 -4.08 -11.34 6.02
N PHE A 351 -5.19 -10.94 5.41
CA PHE A 351 -6.32 -11.83 5.27
C PHE A 351 -5.94 -12.93 4.27
N THR A 352 -6.20 -14.17 4.64
CA THR A 352 -6.01 -15.33 3.77
C THR A 352 -7.29 -16.14 3.71
N TRP A 353 -7.73 -16.53 2.52
CA TRP A 353 -8.75 -17.57 2.39
C TRP A 353 -8.19 -18.86 3.01
N LEU A 354 -8.95 -19.46 3.92
CA LEU A 354 -8.58 -20.73 4.54
C LEU A 354 -8.96 -21.87 3.60
N GLY A 355 -8.10 -22.89 3.50
CA GLY A 355 -8.31 -24.03 2.61
C GLY A 355 -8.13 -23.71 1.12
N SER A 356 -8.48 -24.68 0.26
CA SER A 356 -8.31 -24.56 -1.20
C SER A 356 -9.47 -23.85 -1.91
N GLY A 357 -10.63 -23.73 -1.25
CA GLY A 357 -11.85 -23.16 -1.82
C GLY A 357 -12.33 -23.88 -3.10
N PRO A 358 -13.28 -23.27 -3.84
CA PRO A 358 -13.74 -23.76 -5.13
C PRO A 358 -12.62 -23.81 -6.18
N ILE A 359 -12.67 -24.81 -7.07
CA ILE A 359 -11.72 -24.90 -8.19
C ILE A 359 -12.04 -23.79 -9.20
N GLY A 360 -11.21 -22.75 -9.20
CA GLY A 360 -11.33 -21.62 -10.12
C GLY A 360 -10.62 -21.86 -11.45
N GLU A 361 -11.30 -22.48 -12.42
CA GLU A 361 -10.77 -22.67 -13.77
C GLU A 361 -10.94 -21.41 -14.64
N LYS A 362 -10.05 -21.23 -15.62
CA LYS A 362 -10.25 -20.25 -16.68
C LYS A 362 -11.19 -20.85 -17.73
N SER A 363 -12.26 -20.12 -18.10
CA SER A 363 -13.08 -20.52 -19.25
C SER A 363 -12.22 -20.61 -20.51
N LYS A 364 -12.58 -21.54 -21.39
CA LYS A 364 -11.99 -21.65 -22.74
C LYS A 364 -12.37 -20.46 -23.62
N THR A 365 -13.52 -19.84 -23.34
CA THR A 365 -13.99 -18.65 -24.03
C THR A 365 -13.34 -17.41 -23.42
N LYS A 366 -13.01 -16.42 -24.26
CA LYS A 366 -12.46 -15.14 -23.81
C LYS A 366 -13.43 -14.03 -24.15
N TYR A 367 -13.60 -13.08 -23.25
CA TYR A 367 -14.34 -11.86 -23.54
C TYR A 367 -13.39 -10.81 -24.08
N GLU A 368 -13.57 -10.44 -25.34
CA GLU A 368 -12.76 -9.43 -26.02
C GLU A 368 -13.47 -8.08 -25.99
N ARG A 369 -12.78 -7.05 -25.50
CA ARG A 369 -13.26 -5.67 -25.53
C ARG A 369 -12.22 -4.75 -26.12
N THR A 370 -12.64 -3.96 -27.10
CA THR A 370 -11.79 -2.92 -27.66
C THR A 370 -12.01 -1.61 -26.91
N ILE A 371 -10.94 -1.03 -26.37
CA ILE A 371 -10.98 0.32 -25.78
C ILE A 371 -10.11 1.26 -26.60
N THR A 372 -10.58 2.50 -26.74
CA THR A 372 -9.82 3.56 -27.38
C THR A 372 -9.02 4.30 -26.32
N GLN A 373 -7.70 4.33 -26.45
CA GLN A 373 -6.82 5.08 -25.55
C GLN A 373 -6.24 6.29 -26.30
N PRO A 374 -6.25 7.49 -25.68
CA PRO A 374 -5.59 8.65 -26.26
C PRO A 374 -4.07 8.40 -26.35
N GLN A 375 -3.49 8.56 -27.54
CA GLN A 375 -2.05 8.59 -27.78
C GLN A 375 -1.63 10.04 -27.91
N ARG A 376 -1.13 10.62 -26.83
CA ARG A 376 -0.43 11.91 -26.88
C ARG A 376 0.94 11.68 -27.51
N LYS A 377 1.34 12.55 -28.45
CA LYS A 377 2.76 12.65 -28.82
C LYS A 377 3.51 13.02 -27.54
N LYS A 378 4.55 12.25 -27.19
CA LYS A 378 5.54 12.69 -26.20
C LYS A 378 6.08 14.03 -26.73
N ASN A 379 5.72 15.13 -26.08
CA ASN A 379 6.48 16.36 -26.27
C ASN A 379 7.84 16.10 -25.66
N THR A 380 8.81 15.82 -26.52
CA THR A 380 10.23 15.81 -26.19
C THR A 380 10.63 17.25 -25.86
N LYS A 381 10.30 17.70 -24.65
CA LYS A 381 11.19 18.63 -23.97
C LYS A 381 12.22 17.74 -23.30
N GLU A 382 13.46 17.82 -23.77
CA GLU A 382 14.63 17.32 -23.05
C GLU A 382 14.58 17.87 -21.63
N THR A 383 14.08 17.03 -20.75
CA THR A 383 14.15 17.20 -19.31
C THR A 383 14.80 15.91 -18.88
N ASN A 384 15.97 16.03 -18.23
CA ASN A 384 16.78 14.93 -17.73
C ASN A 384 15.90 13.98 -16.91
N THR A 385 15.44 12.89 -17.53
CA THR A 385 14.43 11.98 -17.01
C THR A 385 15.07 10.63 -16.72
N VAL A 386 15.41 10.39 -15.44
CA VAL A 386 15.73 9.06 -14.91
C VAL A 386 14.42 8.42 -14.45
N GLY A 387 13.93 7.45 -15.23
CA GLY A 387 12.67 6.73 -14.99
C GLY A 387 12.80 5.55 -14.04
N THR A 388 11.73 5.22 -13.32
CA THR A 388 11.60 4.02 -12.47
C THR A 388 11.22 2.79 -13.29
N GLY A 389 12.20 2.22 -14.00
CA GLY A 389 12.12 0.84 -14.51
C GLY A 389 11.57 0.67 -15.93
N GLU A 390 12.31 1.12 -16.94
CA GLU A 390 12.32 0.38 -18.22
C GLU A 390 13.54 -0.57 -18.20
N PRO A 391 13.40 -1.84 -18.63
CA PRO A 391 14.53 -2.77 -18.80
C PRO A 391 15.54 -2.17 -19.78
N ASP A 392 16.82 -2.43 -19.54
CA ASP A 392 17.91 -1.79 -20.26
C ASP A 392 18.11 -2.44 -21.64
N SER A 393 17.14 -2.24 -22.53
CA SER A 393 17.13 -2.80 -23.87
C SER A 393 17.61 -1.78 -24.91
N SER A 394 18.83 -1.25 -24.74
CA SER A 394 19.52 -0.60 -25.86
C SER A 394 20.05 -1.65 -26.83
N LYS A 395 19.59 -1.60 -28.09
CA LYS A 395 19.96 -2.53 -29.19
C LYS A 395 21.37 -2.33 -29.76
N GLU A 396 22.29 -1.68 -29.05
CA GLU A 396 23.66 -1.51 -29.52
C GLU A 396 24.61 -2.34 -28.64
N VAL A 397 25.55 -3.03 -29.29
CA VAL A 397 26.53 -3.99 -28.75
C VAL A 397 26.04 -5.45 -28.66
N LEU A 398 25.67 -6.01 -29.83
CA LEU A 398 25.88 -7.44 -30.09
C LEU A 398 27.26 -7.63 -30.74
N ASN A 399 27.95 -8.68 -30.28
CA ASN A 399 29.17 -9.30 -30.83
C ASN A 399 30.49 -9.00 -30.10
N VAL A 400 30.66 -9.59 -28.91
CA VAL A 400 31.97 -10.14 -28.50
C VAL A 400 31.72 -11.44 -27.73
N GLN A 401 32.29 -12.55 -28.21
CA GLN A 401 32.36 -13.83 -27.48
C GLN A 401 33.21 -13.64 -26.22
N ILE A 402 32.72 -14.07 -25.06
CA ILE A 402 33.43 -13.90 -23.78
C ILE A 402 33.68 -15.26 -23.15
N ASN A 403 34.95 -15.52 -22.87
CA ASN A 403 35.39 -16.54 -21.92
C ASN A 403 35.19 -16.00 -20.49
N PRO A 404 34.44 -16.70 -19.62
CA PRO A 404 34.35 -16.32 -18.22
C PRO A 404 35.69 -16.67 -17.54
N THR A 405 36.53 -15.69 -17.26
CA THR A 405 37.57 -15.86 -16.26
C THR A 405 36.91 -15.82 -14.89
N THR A 406 36.57 -17.01 -14.41
CA THR A 406 36.25 -17.32 -13.02
C THR A 406 37.44 -16.98 -12.10
N ASN A 407 37.10 -16.53 -10.88
CA ASN A 407 37.95 -16.17 -9.73
C ASN A 407 38.03 -14.65 -9.46
N GLY A 408 36.88 -13.96 -9.44
CA GLY A 408 36.81 -12.55 -9.02
C GLY A 408 36.11 -12.44 -7.68
N ASP A 409 36.71 -11.70 -6.75
CA ASP A 409 36.24 -11.50 -5.38
C ASP A 409 34.75 -11.11 -5.33
N THR A 410 34.00 -11.72 -4.41
CA THR A 410 32.56 -11.48 -4.16
C THR A 410 32.30 -10.10 -3.56
N GLU A 411 33.34 -9.46 -3.05
CA GLU A 411 33.31 -8.16 -2.38
C GLU A 411 34.51 -7.33 -2.85
N PHE A 412 34.31 -6.03 -3.08
CA PHE A 412 35.39 -5.13 -3.53
C PHE A 412 35.19 -3.70 -3.01
N GLU A 413 36.29 -2.96 -2.83
CA GLU A 413 36.23 -1.57 -2.37
C GLU A 413 35.50 -0.67 -3.39
N ALA A 414 34.64 0.22 -2.90
CA ALA A 414 33.93 1.19 -3.75
C ALA A 414 34.90 2.07 -4.57
N PRO A 415 34.50 2.54 -5.77
CA PRO A 415 35.32 3.45 -6.57
C PRO A 415 35.60 4.75 -5.82
N ASP A 416 36.68 5.46 -6.16
CA ASP A 416 37.07 6.71 -5.47
C ASP A 416 36.01 7.82 -5.55
N HIS A 417 35.23 7.84 -6.63
CA HIS A 417 34.26 8.88 -6.94
C HIS A 417 33.01 8.26 -7.59
N GLY A 418 31.95 9.05 -7.72
CA GLY A 418 30.72 8.67 -8.40
C GLY A 418 29.52 8.60 -7.46
N ARG A 419 28.34 8.29 -8.03
CA ARG A 419 27.06 8.39 -7.34
C ARG A 419 26.98 7.60 -6.02
N ILE A 420 27.54 6.39 -6.01
CA ILE A 420 27.49 5.49 -4.85
C ILE A 420 28.31 6.06 -3.66
N MET A 421 29.48 6.64 -3.95
CA MET A 421 30.29 7.34 -2.96
C MET A 421 29.65 8.64 -2.50
N GLY A 422 28.96 9.35 -3.40
CA GLY A 422 28.20 10.54 -3.05
C GLY A 422 27.16 10.24 -1.95
N LEU A 423 26.42 9.13 -2.08
CA LEU A 423 25.44 8.70 -1.08
C LEU A 423 26.12 8.30 0.25
N TRP A 424 27.20 7.53 0.20
CA TRP A 424 27.98 7.16 1.39
C TRP A 424 28.49 8.39 2.16
N ASN A 425 29.12 9.33 1.47
CA ASN A 425 29.65 10.56 2.07
C ASN A 425 28.54 11.42 2.65
N ALA A 426 27.36 11.48 2.02
CA ALA A 426 26.20 12.16 2.58
C ALA A 426 25.75 11.53 3.91
N CYS A 427 25.76 10.20 4.03
CA CYS A 427 25.45 9.51 5.28
C CYS A 427 26.46 9.84 6.38
N LEU A 428 27.76 9.88 6.06
CA LEU A 428 28.81 10.28 7.00
C LEU A 428 28.66 11.73 7.46
N LYS A 429 28.31 12.63 6.53
CA LYS A 429 28.01 14.03 6.84
C LYS A 429 26.78 14.17 7.75
N ALA A 430 25.74 13.38 7.49
CA ALA A 430 24.55 13.34 8.34
C ALA A 430 24.88 12.94 9.79
N ARG A 431 25.74 11.92 9.99
CA ARG A 431 26.27 11.54 11.31
C ARG A 431 27.03 12.69 11.97
N SER A 432 27.94 13.32 11.24
CA SER A 432 28.79 14.38 11.77
C SER A 432 28.00 15.62 12.22
N LEU A 433 27.01 16.04 11.43
CA LEU A 433 26.25 17.27 11.68
C LEU A 433 25.01 17.04 12.57
N ASN A 434 24.56 15.79 12.72
CA ASN A 434 23.35 15.46 13.48
C ASN A 434 23.60 14.29 14.46
N PRO A 435 24.60 14.37 15.35
CA PRO A 435 24.94 13.26 16.24
C PRO A 435 23.83 12.92 17.24
N SER A 436 22.91 13.85 17.51
CA SER A 436 21.72 13.61 18.33
C SER A 436 20.65 12.77 17.62
N ILE A 437 20.76 12.56 16.30
CA ILE A 437 19.80 11.83 15.48
C ILE A 437 20.45 10.58 14.89
N VAL A 438 21.63 10.71 14.28
CA VAL A 438 22.38 9.62 13.64
C VAL A 438 23.63 9.33 14.47
N ASN A 439 23.61 8.20 15.18
CA ASN A 439 24.71 7.78 16.06
C ASN A 439 25.85 7.12 15.28
N ALA A 440 25.52 6.29 14.27
CA ALA A 440 26.53 5.57 13.51
C ALA A 440 26.11 5.25 12.08
N VAL A 441 27.11 5.03 11.22
CA VAL A 441 26.96 4.66 9.82
C VAL A 441 27.91 3.50 9.55
N HIS A 442 27.38 2.41 9.01
CA HIS A 442 28.14 1.21 8.66
C HIS A 442 27.74 0.76 7.25
N TYR A 443 28.65 0.13 6.51
CA TYR A 443 28.25 -0.65 5.34
C TYR A 443 28.00 -2.10 5.75
N TYR A 444 27.32 -2.87 4.89
CA TYR A 444 27.08 -4.29 5.12
C TYR A 444 27.61 -5.16 3.97
N THR A 445 28.28 -6.26 4.33
CA THR A 445 28.60 -7.37 3.44
C THR A 445 28.35 -8.71 4.13
N PHE A 446 28.32 -9.82 3.38
CA PHE A 446 28.10 -11.13 3.98
C PHE A 446 29.33 -11.65 4.72
N GLU A 447 30.54 -11.21 4.34
CA GLU A 447 31.79 -11.61 4.99
C GLU A 447 32.12 -10.77 6.23
N GLU A 448 31.91 -9.45 6.16
CA GLU A 448 32.30 -8.51 7.22
C GLU A 448 31.12 -8.10 8.13
N GLU A 449 29.91 -8.60 7.86
CA GLU A 449 28.65 -8.16 8.46
C GLU A 449 28.54 -6.62 8.40
N PHE A 450 28.48 -5.91 9.53
CA PHE A 450 28.45 -4.44 9.57
C PHE A 450 29.81 -3.85 9.96
N ASP A 451 30.48 -3.21 9.01
CA ASP A 451 31.80 -2.57 9.24
C ASP A 451 31.80 -1.09 8.83
N TYR A 452 32.86 -0.37 9.18
CA TYR A 452 33.12 1.01 8.81
C TYR A 452 34.54 1.16 8.25
N ARG A 453 34.61 1.73 7.04
CA ARG A 453 35.85 2.18 6.39
C ARG A 453 35.55 3.48 5.65
N ASP A 454 36.57 4.29 5.41
CA ASP A 454 36.39 5.55 4.68
C ASP A 454 35.82 5.32 3.27
N LYS A 455 36.23 4.21 2.65
CA LYS A 455 35.59 3.66 1.46
C LYS A 455 34.87 2.37 1.81
N PRO A 456 33.56 2.27 1.54
CA PRO A 456 32.79 1.09 1.87
C PRO A 456 33.11 -0.07 0.92
N THR A 457 32.96 -1.29 1.40
CA THR A 457 33.00 -2.49 0.56
C THR A 457 31.65 -2.69 -0.13
N LEU A 458 31.68 -3.05 -1.41
CA LEU A 458 30.51 -3.36 -2.23
C LEU A 458 30.40 -4.87 -2.45
N MET A 459 29.17 -5.39 -2.43
CA MET A 459 28.92 -6.79 -2.81
C MET A 459 28.73 -6.90 -4.32
N ALA A 460 29.49 -7.78 -4.97
CA ALA A 460 29.42 -7.98 -6.41
C ALA A 460 28.12 -8.70 -6.82
N PHE A 461 27.45 -8.22 -7.87
CA PHE A 461 26.39 -8.98 -8.52
C PHE A 461 26.98 -10.08 -9.40
N PHE A 462 26.43 -11.29 -9.28
CA PHE A 462 26.74 -12.40 -10.17
C PHE A 462 25.49 -13.26 -10.40
N VAL A 463 25.48 -14.03 -11.49
CA VAL A 463 24.44 -15.03 -11.75
C VAL A 463 25.06 -16.41 -11.66
N ASN A 464 24.56 -17.23 -10.75
CA ASN A 464 25.06 -18.59 -10.59
C ASN A 464 24.71 -19.46 -11.81
N SER A 465 25.52 -20.51 -12.03
CA SER A 465 25.32 -21.41 -13.16
C SER A 465 24.03 -22.21 -13.08
N GLU A 466 23.54 -22.49 -11.88
CA GLU A 466 22.32 -23.27 -11.64
C GLU A 466 21.07 -22.53 -12.10
N THR A 467 20.94 -21.23 -11.77
CA THR A 467 19.86 -20.36 -12.24
C THR A 467 19.89 -20.22 -13.76
N LEU A 468 21.08 -20.08 -14.35
CA LEU A 468 21.25 -19.99 -15.80
C LEU A 468 20.95 -21.31 -16.54
N ASN A 469 20.97 -22.45 -15.85
CA ASN A 469 20.66 -23.76 -16.43
C ASN A 469 19.15 -24.07 -16.44
N ASN A 470 18.32 -23.14 -15.98
CA ASN A 470 16.86 -23.25 -16.08
C ASN A 470 16.44 -23.30 -17.55
N LYS A 471 15.62 -24.30 -17.91
CA LYS A 471 15.13 -24.56 -19.27
C LYS A 471 14.21 -23.46 -19.80
N ASP A 472 13.65 -22.65 -18.90
CA ASP A 472 12.76 -21.54 -19.26
C ASP A 472 13.52 -20.25 -19.62
N ILE A 473 14.85 -20.23 -19.51
CA ILE A 473 15.70 -19.07 -19.86
C ILE A 473 16.41 -19.32 -21.18
N THR A 474 16.20 -18.45 -22.16
CA THR A 474 16.86 -18.51 -23.47
C THR A 474 18.34 -18.14 -23.37
N ASP A 475 19.17 -18.61 -24.32
CA ASP A 475 20.59 -18.25 -24.34
C ASP A 475 20.84 -16.74 -24.51
N GLY A 476 19.90 -16.04 -25.15
CA GLY A 476 19.91 -14.58 -25.24
C GLY A 476 19.72 -13.92 -23.87
N GLU A 477 18.75 -14.38 -23.08
CA GLU A 477 18.50 -13.89 -21.72
C GLU A 477 19.67 -14.20 -20.78
N LYS A 478 20.26 -15.41 -20.86
CA LYS A 478 21.46 -15.77 -20.09
C LYS A 478 22.61 -14.80 -20.33
N GLN A 479 22.82 -14.39 -21.58
CA GLN A 479 23.86 -13.44 -21.92
C GLN A 479 23.52 -12.02 -21.42
N THR A 480 22.26 -11.61 -21.48
CA THR A 480 21.78 -10.34 -20.91
C THR A 480 22.05 -10.27 -19.41
N TYR A 481 21.66 -11.28 -18.64
CA TYR A 481 21.85 -11.29 -17.18
C TYR A 481 23.33 -11.28 -16.78
N LYS A 482 24.17 -12.03 -17.50
CA LYS A 482 25.64 -11.97 -17.30
C LYS A 482 26.20 -10.59 -17.61
N ASN A 483 25.75 -9.95 -18.69
CA ASN A 483 26.24 -8.63 -19.07
C ASN A 483 25.83 -7.54 -18.08
N TRP A 484 24.64 -7.66 -17.49
CA TRP A 484 24.14 -6.70 -16.51
C TRP A 484 24.99 -6.65 -15.24
N CYS A 485 25.64 -7.76 -14.87
CA CYS A 485 26.52 -7.85 -13.70
C CYS A 485 27.81 -7.01 -13.82
N TYR A 486 28.05 -6.33 -14.95
CA TYR A 486 29.22 -5.46 -15.14
C TYR A 486 28.87 -3.98 -15.01
N ALA A 487 29.80 -3.20 -14.44
CA ALA A 487 29.67 -1.76 -14.22
C ALA A 487 30.11 -0.92 -15.44
N ASN A 488 30.71 -1.53 -16.46
CA ASN A 488 31.13 -0.83 -17.67
C ASN A 488 30.93 -1.66 -18.94
N SER A 489 30.85 -0.97 -20.09
CA SER A 489 30.66 -1.59 -21.40
C SER A 489 31.77 -2.55 -21.80
N ASN A 490 32.98 -2.33 -21.29
CA ASN A 490 34.16 -3.13 -21.58
C ASN A 490 34.23 -4.41 -20.72
N LYS A 491 33.29 -4.58 -19.78
CA LYS A 491 33.17 -5.71 -18.85
C LYS A 491 34.45 -5.97 -18.06
N THR A 492 35.17 -4.91 -17.70
CA THR A 492 36.42 -5.00 -16.92
C THR A 492 36.19 -4.86 -15.42
N ALA A 493 35.00 -4.45 -14.98
CA ALA A 493 34.63 -4.29 -13.58
C ALA A 493 33.23 -4.86 -13.31
N LEU A 494 33.10 -5.62 -12.23
CA LEU A 494 31.81 -6.08 -11.73
C LEU A 494 30.99 -4.92 -11.17
N ARG A 495 29.68 -5.04 -11.24
CA ARG A 495 28.73 -4.10 -10.64
C ARG A 495 28.52 -4.48 -9.18
N GLY A 496 28.63 -3.50 -8.30
CA GLY A 496 28.43 -3.69 -6.86
C GLY A 496 27.09 -3.18 -6.35
N ALA A 497 26.66 -3.71 -5.20
CA ALA A 497 25.63 -3.15 -4.35
C ALA A 497 26.27 -2.53 -3.09
N LEU A 498 25.84 -1.32 -2.74
CA LEU A 498 26.16 -0.70 -1.44
C LEU A 498 24.97 -0.86 -0.51
N VAL A 499 25.20 -1.47 0.65
CA VAL A 499 24.21 -1.58 1.72
C VAL A 499 24.69 -0.76 2.91
N ILE A 500 23.91 0.23 3.33
CA ILE A 500 24.26 1.17 4.41
C ILE A 500 23.30 0.97 5.56
N ARG A 501 23.81 0.84 6.79
CA ARG A 501 23.03 0.95 8.03
C ARG A 501 23.25 2.31 8.68
N LEU A 502 22.18 3.07 8.85
CA LEU A 502 22.11 4.26 9.68
C LEU A 502 21.54 3.88 11.05
N SER A 503 22.40 3.89 12.07
CA SER A 503 21.98 3.70 13.46
C SER A 503 21.47 5.03 14.01
N LEU A 504 20.20 5.05 14.42
CA LEU A 504 19.53 6.24 14.92
C LEU A 504 19.49 6.25 16.45
N VAL A 505 19.45 7.43 17.04
CA VAL A 505 19.25 7.59 18.49
C VAL A 505 17.77 7.36 18.81
N ASN A 506 17.48 6.51 19.81
CA ASN A 506 16.13 6.17 20.27
C ASN A 506 15.17 5.63 19.19
N CYS A 507 15.71 5.10 18.08
CA CYS A 507 14.94 4.58 16.97
C CYS A 507 15.62 3.33 16.38
N PRO A 508 14.84 2.36 15.86
CA PRO A 508 15.40 1.27 15.08
C PRO A 508 16.27 1.76 13.90
N PRO A 509 17.33 1.02 13.55
CA PRO A 509 18.21 1.40 12.45
C PRO A 509 17.47 1.40 11.12
N VAL A 510 17.95 2.24 10.20
CA VAL A 510 17.44 2.33 8.83
C VAL A 510 18.51 1.83 7.88
N TYR A 511 18.09 1.09 6.86
CA TYR A 511 18.97 0.51 5.86
C TYR A 511 18.74 1.17 4.50
N LEU A 512 19.82 1.47 3.78
CA LEU A 512 19.78 1.88 2.39
C LEU A 512 20.45 0.80 1.53
N PHE A 513 19.88 0.49 0.38
CA PHE A 513 20.47 -0.37 -0.64
C PHE A 513 20.54 0.43 -1.94
N ASP A 514 21.73 0.59 -2.50
CA ASP A 514 21.91 1.27 -3.79
C ASP A 514 22.77 0.42 -4.73
N ILE A 515 22.42 0.48 -6.01
CA ILE A 515 23.07 -0.27 -7.08
C ILE A 515 24.10 0.65 -7.74
N GLN A 516 25.34 0.18 -7.86
CA GLN A 516 26.38 0.91 -8.58
C GLN A 516 25.94 1.17 -10.03
N PRO A 517 25.98 2.42 -10.50
CA PRO A 517 25.57 2.75 -11.85
C PRO A 517 26.53 2.16 -12.88
N ALA A 518 26.02 1.89 -14.08
CA ALA A 518 26.87 1.54 -15.21
C ALA A 518 27.44 2.81 -15.86
N THR A 519 28.74 2.85 -16.11
CA THR A 519 29.38 3.94 -16.85
C THR A 519 29.38 3.66 -18.35
N TYR A 520 29.01 4.65 -19.15
CA TYR A 520 29.06 4.58 -20.61
C TYR A 520 29.54 5.92 -21.20
N VAL A 521 30.13 5.89 -22.38
CA VAL A 521 30.57 7.09 -23.09
C VAL A 521 29.43 7.56 -24.00
N SER A 522 29.02 8.82 -23.86
CA SER A 522 28.04 9.48 -24.70
C SER A 522 28.72 10.61 -25.45
N THR A 523 28.54 10.67 -26.77
CA THR A 523 28.99 11.82 -27.55
C THR A 523 27.92 12.91 -27.45
N VAL A 524 28.27 14.08 -26.91
CA VAL A 524 27.42 15.28 -26.91
C VAL A 524 28.22 16.38 -27.59
N ASP A 525 27.67 16.98 -28.65
CA ASP A 525 28.32 18.05 -29.43
C ASP A 525 29.75 17.73 -29.93
N GLY A 526 30.03 16.46 -30.22
CA GLY A 526 31.34 15.99 -30.72
C GLY A 526 32.36 15.67 -29.62
N GLU A 527 32.05 15.94 -28.35
CA GLU A 527 32.87 15.58 -27.21
C GLU A 527 32.38 14.29 -26.55
N SER A 528 33.33 13.42 -26.19
CA SER A 528 33.04 12.18 -25.47
C SER A 528 32.87 12.48 -23.98
N VAL A 529 31.63 12.42 -23.49
CA VAL A 529 31.29 12.64 -22.08
C VAL A 529 30.97 11.29 -21.42
N LEU A 530 31.64 10.99 -20.31
CA LEU A 530 31.31 9.84 -19.47
C LEU A 530 29.98 10.10 -18.75
N LYS A 531 29.01 9.21 -18.93
CA LYS A 531 27.71 9.26 -18.25
C LYS A 531 27.51 8.02 -17.40
N GLU A 532 26.77 8.20 -16.33
CA GLU A 532 26.32 7.12 -15.45
C GLU A 532 24.84 6.82 -15.73
N ARG A 533 24.53 5.53 -15.89
CA ARG A 533 23.16 5.02 -15.93
C ARG A 533 22.93 4.17 -14.68
N GLY A 534 22.25 4.75 -13.72
CA GLY A 534 22.00 4.11 -12.44
C GLY A 534 20.54 3.75 -12.21
N HIS A 535 20.35 2.88 -11.23
CA HIS A 535 19.03 2.44 -10.78
C HIS A 535 18.55 3.29 -9.60
N ALA A 536 17.28 3.13 -9.23
CA ALA A 536 16.78 3.68 -7.97
C ALA A 536 17.33 2.86 -6.79
N GLY A 537 17.46 3.47 -5.62
CA GLY A 537 17.82 2.76 -4.38
C GLY A 537 16.59 2.38 -3.55
N LEU A 538 16.80 1.56 -2.52
CA LEU A 538 15.80 1.20 -1.52
C LEU A 538 16.18 1.75 -0.16
N ILE A 539 15.20 2.21 0.61
CA ILE A 539 15.35 2.49 2.04
C ILE A 539 14.32 1.67 2.80
N PHE A 540 14.73 1.02 3.89
CA PHE A 540 13.86 0.12 4.66
C PHE A 540 14.33 -0.05 6.11
N ARG A 541 13.53 -0.73 6.92
CA ARG A 541 13.87 -1.24 8.25
C ARG A 541 13.78 -2.76 8.26
N SER A 542 14.50 -3.39 9.17
CA SER A 542 14.35 -4.83 9.43
C SER A 542 14.02 -5.06 10.89
N ARG A 543 13.25 -6.11 11.18
CA ARG A 543 12.90 -6.52 12.56
C ARG A 543 13.98 -7.39 13.18
N THR A 544 14.64 -8.23 12.38
CA THR A 544 15.74 -9.11 12.82
C THR A 544 16.90 -9.09 11.84
N ALA A 545 18.09 -9.49 12.30
CA ALA A 545 19.27 -9.65 11.45
C ALA A 545 19.04 -10.73 10.37
N GLU A 546 18.48 -11.87 10.76
CA GLU A 546 18.18 -12.97 9.83
C GLU A 546 17.25 -12.53 8.67
N GLN A 547 16.18 -11.78 8.97
CA GLN A 547 15.29 -11.28 7.93
C GLN A 547 15.96 -10.24 7.03
N PHE A 548 16.83 -9.42 7.61
CA PHE A 548 17.64 -8.46 6.85
C PHE A 548 18.54 -9.20 5.86
N GLU A 549 19.31 -10.19 6.32
CA GLU A 549 20.24 -10.96 5.49
C GLU A 549 19.52 -11.73 4.38
N GLN A 550 18.40 -12.38 4.70
CA GLN A 550 17.55 -13.05 3.72
C GLN A 550 17.03 -12.08 2.66
N TYR A 551 16.66 -10.86 3.06
CA TYR A 551 16.19 -9.84 2.12
C TYR A 551 17.32 -9.36 1.20
N ILE A 552 18.50 -9.09 1.75
CA ILE A 552 19.68 -8.73 0.96
C ILE A 552 20.05 -9.85 -0.01
N SER A 553 20.06 -11.11 0.43
CA SER A 553 20.32 -12.27 -0.45
C SER A 553 19.33 -12.32 -1.60
N GLY A 554 18.04 -12.17 -1.30
CA GLY A 554 16.98 -12.13 -2.32
C GLY A 554 17.15 -10.98 -3.32
N LEU A 555 17.58 -9.79 -2.88
CA LEU A 555 17.91 -8.68 -3.78
C LEU A 555 19.11 -9.02 -4.67
N MET A 556 20.19 -9.56 -4.11
CA MET A 556 21.41 -9.89 -4.85
C MET A 556 21.17 -10.96 -5.92
N GLU A 557 20.29 -11.93 -5.66
CA GLU A 557 19.94 -12.99 -6.62
C GLU A 557 18.99 -12.54 -7.73
N SER A 558 18.01 -11.68 -7.40
CA SER A 558 16.92 -11.35 -8.31
C SER A 558 17.20 -10.15 -9.21
N LEU A 559 17.96 -9.16 -8.74
CA LEU A 559 18.24 -7.93 -9.50
C LEU A 559 18.98 -8.17 -10.83
N PRO A 560 19.93 -9.13 -10.92
CA PRO A 560 20.50 -9.49 -12.21
C PRO A 560 19.47 -10.01 -13.23
N LEU A 561 18.48 -10.78 -12.76
CA LEU A 561 17.45 -11.40 -13.60
C LEU A 561 16.37 -10.40 -14.04
N SER A 562 16.20 -9.32 -13.28
CA SER A 562 15.27 -8.22 -13.58
C SER A 562 15.96 -6.98 -14.12
N GLU A 563 17.24 -7.08 -14.47
CA GLU A 563 18.07 -5.99 -14.99
C GLU A 563 18.04 -4.72 -14.10
N GLY A 564 17.99 -4.90 -12.77
CA GLY A 564 17.97 -3.82 -11.79
C GLY A 564 16.60 -3.26 -11.46
N SER A 565 15.55 -3.83 -12.07
CA SER A 565 14.16 -3.50 -11.74
C SER A 565 13.71 -4.24 -10.49
N TYR A 566 13.21 -3.52 -9.48
CA TYR A 566 12.64 -4.14 -8.30
C TYR A 566 11.33 -4.85 -8.67
N THR A 567 11.31 -6.18 -8.53
CA THR A 567 10.10 -6.97 -8.78
C THR A 567 9.04 -6.70 -7.72
N THR A 568 7.78 -6.96 -8.05
CA THR A 568 6.66 -6.82 -7.09
C THR A 568 6.86 -7.70 -5.85
N THR A 569 7.52 -8.86 -5.99
CA THR A 569 7.84 -9.76 -4.89
C THR A 569 8.84 -9.15 -3.91
N LEU A 570 9.88 -8.46 -4.40
CA LEU A 570 10.88 -7.81 -3.55
C LEU A 570 10.34 -6.55 -2.87
N LEU A 571 9.48 -5.81 -3.56
CA LEU A 571 8.81 -4.63 -3.00
C LEU A 571 7.67 -4.98 -2.03
N GLY A 572 7.10 -6.18 -2.18
CA GLY A 572 6.12 -6.77 -1.27
C GLY A 572 6.75 -7.74 -0.26
N SER A 573 8.07 -7.70 -0.09
CA SER A 573 8.75 -8.64 0.82
C SER A 573 8.41 -8.34 2.26
N ASN A 574 8.07 -9.42 2.94
CA ASN A 574 7.65 -9.46 4.32
C ASN A 574 8.84 -9.54 5.30
N LEU A 575 10.04 -9.66 4.78
CA LEU A 575 11.29 -9.69 5.54
C LEU A 575 11.69 -8.31 6.08
N VAL A 576 11.17 -7.22 5.49
CA VAL A 576 11.52 -5.84 5.85
C VAL A 576 10.27 -4.99 6.03
N THR A 577 10.39 -3.90 6.78
CA THR A 577 9.30 -2.94 7.02
C THR A 577 9.69 -1.56 6.50
N GLN A 578 8.69 -0.70 6.28
CA GLN A 578 8.92 0.68 5.83
C GLN A 578 9.83 0.76 4.60
N LEU A 579 9.60 -0.11 3.61
CA LEU A 579 10.38 -0.22 2.39
C LEU A 579 9.93 0.80 1.34
N PHE A 580 10.84 1.64 0.87
CA PHE A 580 10.56 2.66 -0.15
C PHE A 580 11.65 2.68 -1.22
N VAL A 581 11.24 2.88 -2.47
CA VAL A 581 12.15 3.22 -3.55
C VAL A 581 12.46 4.72 -3.50
N PHE A 582 13.75 5.07 -3.50
CA PHE A 582 14.20 6.45 -3.65
C PHE A 582 14.92 6.67 -4.97
N ARG A 583 14.68 7.85 -5.56
CA ARG A 583 15.36 8.28 -6.77
C ARG A 583 16.52 9.19 -6.41
N HIS A 584 17.59 9.08 -7.19
CA HIS A 584 18.68 10.04 -7.13
C HIS A 584 18.17 11.41 -7.58
N SER A 585 18.59 12.44 -6.86
CA SER A 585 18.02 13.78 -6.99
C SER A 585 19.09 14.84 -6.88
N LYS A 586 18.86 15.99 -7.53
CA LYS A 586 19.77 17.13 -7.49
C LYS A 586 18.99 18.36 -7.07
N SER A 587 19.27 18.85 -5.86
CA SER A 587 18.69 20.08 -5.32
C SER A 587 19.73 21.19 -5.38
N ALA A 588 19.29 22.43 -5.57
CA ALA A 588 20.19 23.58 -5.55
C ALA A 588 20.86 23.71 -4.18
N GLY A 589 22.18 23.94 -4.17
CA GLY A 589 22.96 24.11 -2.93
C GLY A 589 23.29 22.82 -2.18
N LEU A 590 23.01 21.64 -2.74
CA LEU A 590 23.40 20.34 -2.19
C LEU A 590 24.07 19.49 -3.26
N SER A 591 25.00 18.63 -2.86
CA SER A 591 25.49 17.56 -3.72
C SER A 591 24.35 16.58 -4.06
N GLU A 592 24.55 15.81 -5.14
CA GLU A 592 23.59 14.78 -5.55
C GLU A 592 23.38 13.71 -4.47
N GLY A 593 24.47 13.33 -3.78
CA GLY A 593 24.42 12.40 -2.64
C GLY A 593 23.58 12.93 -1.47
N GLU A 594 23.79 14.19 -1.08
CA GLU A 594 23.05 14.84 0.01
C GLU A 594 21.56 14.97 -0.33
N SER A 595 21.24 15.43 -1.54
CA SER A 595 19.86 15.53 -2.01
C SER A 595 19.18 14.16 -2.00
N THR A 596 19.90 13.13 -2.46
CA THR A 596 19.41 11.75 -2.52
C THR A 596 19.17 11.17 -1.13
N LEU A 597 20.09 11.39 -0.19
CA LEU A 597 19.92 10.95 1.20
C LEU A 597 18.69 11.60 1.83
N LEU A 598 18.51 12.91 1.68
CA LEU A 598 17.33 13.59 2.22
C LEU A 598 16.03 13.08 1.59
N ASN A 599 16.04 12.79 0.29
CA ASN A 599 14.89 12.19 -0.40
C ASN A 599 14.57 10.78 0.16
N ALA A 600 15.60 9.97 0.42
CA ALA A 600 15.46 8.64 1.00
C ALA A 600 14.91 8.74 2.43
N LEU A 601 15.53 9.52 3.31
CA LEU A 601 15.14 9.69 4.71
C LEU A 601 13.73 10.27 4.86
N ARG A 602 13.34 11.22 4.02
CA ARG A 602 11.98 11.79 4.01
C ARG A 602 10.92 10.72 3.74
N LYS A 603 11.22 9.70 2.93
CA LYS A 603 10.28 8.60 2.66
C LYS A 603 9.96 7.81 3.92
N ILE A 604 10.95 7.62 4.80
CA ILE A 604 10.78 6.92 6.07
C ILE A 604 10.42 7.85 7.25
N GLY A 605 10.11 9.11 6.98
CA GLY A 605 9.63 10.08 7.99
C GLY A 605 10.74 10.82 8.74
N ILE A 606 12.00 10.71 8.32
CA ILE A 606 13.12 11.42 8.94
C ILE A 606 13.36 12.72 8.16
N THR A 607 12.97 13.85 8.74
CA THR A 607 13.01 15.17 8.07
C THR A 607 14.02 16.15 8.65
N ASN A 608 14.50 15.93 9.88
CA ASN A 608 15.25 16.92 10.65
C ASN A 608 16.78 16.74 10.53
N ILE A 609 17.27 16.31 9.35
CA ILE A 609 18.69 16.11 9.09
C ILE A 609 19.27 17.34 8.40
N LYS A 610 20.24 17.97 9.04
CA LYS A 610 21.03 19.08 8.49
C LYS A 610 22.21 18.53 7.69
N LEU A 611 22.43 19.02 6.48
CA LEU A 611 23.59 18.69 5.64
C LEU A 611 24.43 19.91 5.24
N LYS A 612 24.13 21.09 5.80
CA LYS A 612 24.90 22.33 5.65
C LYS A 612 25.42 22.78 7.00
N GLU A 613 26.59 23.41 7.01
CA GLU A 613 27.14 24.05 8.20
C GLU A 613 26.52 25.44 8.40
N GLU A 614 26.31 25.86 9.65
CA GLU A 614 25.65 27.16 9.97
C GLU A 614 26.44 28.39 9.47
N LYS A 615 27.71 28.23 9.07
CA LYS A 615 28.51 29.28 8.44
C LYS A 615 28.21 29.45 6.94
N GLU A 616 28.06 28.36 6.21
CA GLU A 616 27.76 28.38 4.77
C GLU A 616 26.36 28.98 4.49
N GLU A 617 25.39 28.77 5.39
CA GLU A 617 24.06 29.40 5.28
C GLU A 617 24.07 30.92 5.47
N LYS A 618 25.06 31.46 6.21
CA LYS A 618 25.22 32.90 6.39
C LYS A 618 25.90 33.53 5.17
N GLU A 619 26.95 32.90 4.66
CA GLU A 619 27.66 33.37 3.47
C GLU A 619 26.77 33.32 2.20
N GLU A 620 25.96 32.27 2.00
CA GLU A 620 24.99 32.23 0.88
C GLU A 620 23.87 33.27 0.99
N LYS A 621 23.48 33.67 2.21
CA LYS A 621 22.51 34.75 2.43
C LYS A 621 23.12 36.10 2.12
N GLU A 622 24.35 36.35 2.59
CA GLU A 622 25.08 37.58 2.30
C GLU A 622 25.37 37.72 0.78
N GLU A 623 25.73 36.64 0.08
CA GLU A 623 25.90 36.67 -1.38
C GLU A 623 24.60 36.89 -2.17
N LYS A 624 23.46 36.38 -1.67
CA LYS A 624 22.15 36.63 -2.29
C LYS A 624 21.70 38.08 -2.08
N GLU A 625 21.87 38.60 -0.87
CA GLU A 625 21.57 40.01 -0.57
C GLU A 625 22.46 40.95 -1.39
N GLU A 626 23.75 40.64 -1.59
CA GLU A 626 24.63 41.42 -2.48
C GLU A 626 24.23 41.34 -3.97
N LYS A 627 23.69 40.21 -4.43
CA LYS A 627 23.20 40.07 -5.82
C LYS A 627 21.90 40.83 -6.04
N GLU A 628 20.96 40.76 -5.11
CA GLU A 628 19.71 41.52 -5.15
C GLU A 628 19.99 43.04 -5.08
N GLU A 629 20.96 43.48 -4.25
CA GLU A 629 21.37 44.88 -4.22
C GLU A 629 22.05 45.38 -5.51
N LYS A 630 22.75 44.49 -6.23
CA LYS A 630 23.37 44.83 -7.52
C LYS A 630 22.33 44.90 -8.64
N GLU A 631 21.35 44.00 -8.66
CA GLU A 631 20.23 44.05 -9.62
C GLU A 631 19.35 45.29 -9.39
N GLU A 632 19.07 45.68 -8.14
CA GLU A 632 18.32 46.92 -7.83
C GLU A 632 19.07 48.21 -8.20
N LYS A 633 20.40 48.16 -8.28
CA LYS A 633 21.25 49.29 -8.71
C LYS A 633 21.43 49.36 -10.23
N GLU A 634 21.17 48.28 -10.97
CA GLU A 634 21.17 48.26 -12.44
C GLU A 634 19.78 48.60 -13.03
N GLU A 635 18.68 48.45 -12.27
CA GLU A 635 17.34 48.89 -12.67
C GLU A 635 17.02 50.38 -12.35
N LYS A 636 17.91 51.10 -11.67
CA LYS A 636 17.84 52.56 -11.44
C LYS A 636 18.84 53.32 -12.31
#